data_AF-A0A9K3KN40-F1
#
_entry.id   AF-A0A9K3KN40-F1
#
_cell.length_a   1.000
_cell.length_b   1.000
_cell.length_c   1.000
_cell.angle_alpha   90.00
_cell.angle_beta   90.00
_cell.angle_gamma   90.00
#
_symmetry.space_group_name_H-M   'P 1'
#
loop_
_entity.id
_entity.type
_entity.pdbx_description
1 polymer ?
#
loop_
_entity_poly.entity_id
_entity_poly.type
_entity_poly.pdbx_seq_one_letter_code
_entity_poly.pdbx_strand_id
1 'polypeptide(L)'
;MKLNYETCLVGEKVTLVPYRSEHVPKYHEWMQDPSLLEATGSEPLSYQEETEMQHSWRDDPKKCTFIVHRTPLVCEQNSTSFDVNDNLQYMVGDVNLFLSEIDNDEDEDEQDVNQNTSTTSIHPQRIQAEVDIMIAEQDYRGKGLGRAASCAMMLYGLEELGIERYFCKINEDNQSSINLFSSLGFQQSNYAACFKQVEMELRIESQDEIRQKLIRNGGAFKKVPCPLTTTSSSTNATCSSKNCTDKYTPDLLYRYERSPTRGRCLVAATNIQEGQLIFVERPLVAMQSMGNVFDGALVCTYCMSFCGSPKDAIRIAAEPTCLPEITTNVTTSSSSSNNEHELIPCRHKCGHVYCCLECQEDDWEWGGHSELCTGWIEEESGSTPIHPLLQFKLHARETNEIFLLIATWLVRILKQNVPYEDDDNNHVHPYTDFMMNPWWEVKNQEVLYNAANNPGVFAEAASLKKTLKQLCQESHSHLQQALPGRYESSPWLTPLGMAHLIGSLEQNCLGIRRKHAVHRNIMENAELRQEMHSEIIRCLERAGMIGTGDGEECSSDCSDDHDQDETKDTITDGVSDGEDEEGEYSFDNIAHFLANFPAHTKVDMEDDWDEVFRPLDGTAHFTVATKMNHSCQPNVILLYKTRGWGKDHPLVAYCVALRDIAEGEELTICYIDSNDEVEKRQADLANYGFACSCEKCQSDLSSLELKGKEPETDKRPDEDDPFGSDSEEDPDPGSAQEQQQESYKLKYEDHSQSGDSALAQMAEQIDSVMNQSRHGAIPISQLAVASTFVVRTAKTVLNDQQLIEETRELVTTKNLLKQCSDAVQSRDFASCRIVGRDLEQYLFNDLGKNGSFSSAAIRASYWCASVTSAIGYANEGAFLVAMKYLDKGLILGVSRQEISGFFTYVETFASQMAHSPCPPATNCCIPDYQQPHFEALLCATGLSRPIEFAIQEIKTDASNVQEVTTMSFHNDSPFVIRGIASQWPSISKWRDMNALTHEHGHRLVPIEIGCMTGKMTEKIVSFRQFVDSFLSESAKTSCWGLADATSQANAEKIGYLAQHPLLEQIPALNADIDPNPFGIQPTKVNIWWGTGGTRTPLHFDSYDNLLVQLVGAKYVRLYAREDTAKLYVSVNKTYGLQGNMSDIDCEMEDFVKYPLAKDCRFQEVLLLPGDCLFIPSQCWHYVRSLSTSVSINYWF
;
A
#
# COMPACT_ATOMS: atom_id res chain seq x y z
N MET A 1 -2.42 -33.76 -0.64
CA MET A 1 -3.33 -33.01 0.25
C MET A 1 -4.62 -32.61 -0.44
N LYS A 2 -4.95 -33.20 -1.61
CA LYS A 2 -6.20 -32.91 -2.33
C LYS A 2 -7.44 -33.15 -1.47
N LEU A 3 -7.36 -34.11 -0.54
CA LEU A 3 -8.44 -34.48 0.38
C LEU A 3 -8.68 -33.47 1.50
N ASN A 4 -7.66 -32.71 1.92
CA ASN A 4 -7.74 -31.83 3.09
C ASN A 4 -7.43 -30.35 2.81
N TYR A 5 -7.21 -29.97 1.54
CA TYR A 5 -6.77 -28.64 1.12
C TYR A 5 -7.63 -27.46 1.63
N GLU A 6 -8.94 -27.66 1.78
CA GLU A 6 -9.90 -26.62 2.22
C GLU A 6 -10.34 -26.77 3.68
N THR A 7 -9.80 -27.76 4.39
CA THR A 7 -10.31 -28.16 5.71
C THR A 7 -9.38 -27.68 6.81
N CYS A 8 -9.91 -27.01 7.83
CA CYS A 8 -9.21 -26.80 9.10
C CYS A 8 -9.91 -27.59 10.21
N LEU A 9 -9.14 -28.11 11.17
CA LEU A 9 -9.67 -28.82 12.34
C LEU A 9 -9.36 -28.00 13.59
N VAL A 10 -10.38 -27.33 14.15
CA VAL A 10 -10.23 -26.46 15.32
C VAL A 10 -10.57 -27.24 16.58
N GLY A 11 -9.61 -27.41 17.48
CA GLY A 11 -9.85 -27.99 18.80
C GLY A 11 -9.35 -27.11 19.92
N GLU A 12 -9.54 -27.60 21.15
CA GLU A 12 -9.30 -26.83 22.37
C GLU A 12 -7.83 -26.41 22.53
N LYS A 13 -6.89 -27.23 22.07
CA LYS A 13 -5.44 -27.01 22.24
C LYS A 13 -4.70 -26.69 20.95
N VAL A 14 -5.17 -27.26 19.83
CA VAL A 14 -4.54 -27.09 18.52
C VAL A 14 -5.59 -26.81 17.46
N THR A 15 -5.20 -26.02 16.48
CA THR A 15 -5.90 -25.88 15.21
C THR A 15 -5.01 -26.49 14.13
N LEU A 16 -5.53 -27.47 13.39
CA LEU A 16 -4.84 -28.08 12.25
C LEU A 16 -5.24 -27.34 10.99
N VAL A 17 -4.27 -26.77 10.26
CA VAL A 17 -4.49 -26.03 9.01
C VAL A 17 -3.77 -26.71 7.84
N PRO A 18 -4.29 -26.66 6.60
CA PRO A 18 -3.65 -27.32 5.46
C PRO A 18 -2.22 -26.80 5.23
N TYR A 19 -1.27 -27.68 4.88
CA TYR A 19 0.07 -27.24 4.51
C TYR A 19 0.07 -26.57 3.13
N ARG A 20 0.64 -25.36 3.06
CA ARG A 20 0.57 -24.43 1.92
C ARG A 20 1.91 -23.75 1.70
N SER A 21 2.09 -23.12 0.53
CA SER A 21 3.33 -22.45 0.14
C SER A 21 3.75 -21.36 1.12
N GLU A 22 2.80 -20.69 1.79
CA GLU A 22 3.13 -19.66 2.79
C GLU A 22 3.84 -20.23 4.03
N HIS A 23 3.67 -21.52 4.31
CA HIS A 23 4.33 -22.21 5.43
C HIS A 23 5.75 -22.68 5.11
N VAL A 24 6.12 -22.75 3.82
CA VAL A 24 7.42 -23.26 3.35
C VAL A 24 8.60 -22.52 3.98
N PRO A 25 8.62 -21.18 4.14
CA PRO A 25 9.74 -20.50 4.77
C PRO A 25 10.06 -21.01 6.18
N LYS A 26 9.03 -21.17 7.03
CA LYS A 26 9.21 -21.64 8.41
C LYS A 26 9.44 -23.14 8.48
N TYR A 27 8.77 -23.91 7.63
CA TYR A 27 8.98 -25.35 7.53
C TYR A 27 10.43 -25.65 7.10
N HIS A 28 10.94 -24.92 6.11
CA HIS A 28 12.33 -25.02 5.65
C HIS A 28 13.33 -24.68 6.77
N GLU A 29 13.05 -23.66 7.59
CA GLU A 29 13.88 -23.34 8.77
C GLU A 29 13.95 -24.52 9.76
N TRP A 30 12.81 -25.15 10.08
CA TRP A 30 12.80 -26.34 10.94
C TRP A 30 13.60 -27.49 10.35
N MET A 31 13.54 -27.68 9.03
CA MET A 31 14.28 -28.72 8.31
C MET A 31 15.77 -28.40 8.12
N GLN A 32 16.28 -27.30 8.68
CA GLN A 32 17.72 -27.07 8.84
C GLN A 32 18.28 -27.56 10.19
N ASP A 33 17.44 -27.91 11.17
CA ASP A 33 17.89 -28.40 12.49
C ASP A 33 18.33 -29.88 12.39
N PRO A 34 19.62 -30.20 12.63
CA PRO A 34 20.13 -31.57 12.54
C PRO A 34 19.41 -32.55 13.49
N SER A 35 18.95 -32.08 14.64
CA SER A 35 18.24 -32.92 15.62
C SER A 35 16.82 -33.26 15.16
N LEU A 36 16.18 -32.36 14.39
CA LEU A 36 14.88 -32.62 13.77
C LEU A 36 15.03 -33.56 12.58
N LEU A 37 16.01 -33.33 11.71
CA LEU A 37 16.31 -34.21 10.57
C LEU A 37 16.60 -35.66 11.01
N GLU A 38 17.36 -35.84 12.09
CA GLU A 38 17.61 -37.17 12.68
C GLU A 38 16.33 -37.78 13.28
N ALA A 39 15.52 -36.98 13.99
CA ALA A 39 14.29 -37.44 14.62
C ALA A 39 13.17 -37.79 13.62
N THR A 40 13.10 -37.11 12.47
CA THR A 40 12.14 -37.36 11.39
C THR A 40 12.68 -38.28 10.30
N GLY A 41 13.97 -38.62 10.34
CA GLY A 41 14.63 -39.43 9.30
C GLY A 41 14.66 -38.76 7.93
N SER A 42 14.70 -37.43 7.88
CA SER A 42 14.67 -36.63 6.65
C SER A 42 16.05 -36.13 6.23
N GLU A 43 16.23 -35.86 4.94
CA GLU A 43 17.45 -35.23 4.40
C GLU A 43 17.26 -33.71 4.25
N PRO A 44 18.32 -32.89 4.41
CA PRO A 44 18.21 -31.45 4.22
C PRO A 44 18.01 -31.12 2.74
N LEU A 45 16.96 -30.34 2.45
CA LEU A 45 16.65 -29.83 1.10
C LEU A 45 17.02 -28.35 1.00
N SER A 46 17.25 -27.88 -0.23
CA SER A 46 17.29 -26.44 -0.52
C SER A 46 15.88 -25.83 -0.44
N TYR A 47 15.80 -24.50 -0.30
CA TYR A 47 14.51 -23.80 -0.24
C TYR A 47 13.63 -24.06 -1.48
N GLN A 48 14.26 -24.17 -2.66
CA GLN A 48 13.56 -24.46 -3.90
C GLN A 48 13.03 -25.90 -3.91
N GLU A 49 13.84 -26.88 -3.50
CA GLU A 49 13.41 -28.28 -3.38
C GLU A 49 12.29 -28.46 -2.35
N GLU A 50 12.32 -27.71 -1.23
CA GLU A 50 11.24 -27.72 -0.22
C GLU A 50 9.93 -27.15 -0.78
N THR A 51 10.02 -26.11 -1.62
CA THR A 51 8.86 -25.52 -2.33
C THR A 51 8.27 -26.53 -3.32
N GLU A 52 9.12 -27.21 -4.09
CA GLU A 52 8.71 -28.26 -5.04
C GLU A 52 8.08 -29.46 -4.32
N MET A 53 8.64 -29.86 -3.17
CA MET A 53 8.10 -30.92 -2.31
C MET A 53 6.74 -30.55 -1.74
N GLN A 54 6.55 -29.30 -1.28
CA GLN A 54 5.24 -28.83 -0.80
C GLN A 54 4.18 -28.92 -1.90
N HIS A 55 4.51 -28.53 -3.14
CA HIS A 55 3.61 -28.66 -4.28
C HIS A 55 3.28 -30.12 -4.61
N SER A 56 4.28 -31.01 -4.60
CA SER A 56 4.07 -32.45 -4.77
C SER A 56 3.11 -33.02 -3.71
N TRP A 57 3.30 -32.64 -2.44
CA TRP A 57 2.43 -33.09 -1.35
C TRP A 57 1.03 -32.50 -1.47
N ARG A 58 0.89 -31.26 -1.96
CA ARG A 58 -0.41 -30.62 -2.17
C ARG A 58 -1.29 -31.47 -3.09
N ASP A 59 -0.71 -31.92 -4.20
CA ASP A 59 -1.45 -32.57 -5.27
C ASP A 59 -1.62 -34.09 -5.08
N ASP A 60 -0.94 -34.69 -4.08
CA ASP A 60 -1.03 -36.12 -3.78
C ASP A 60 -2.39 -36.51 -3.15
N PRO A 61 -3.20 -37.40 -3.76
CA PRO A 61 -4.47 -37.86 -3.20
C PRO A 61 -4.33 -38.90 -2.06
N LYS A 62 -3.13 -39.49 -1.87
CA LYS A 62 -2.85 -40.47 -0.82
C LYS A 62 -2.18 -39.87 0.42
N LYS A 63 -1.97 -38.54 0.43
CA LYS A 63 -1.34 -37.84 1.54
C LYS A 63 -2.23 -36.71 2.08
N CYS A 64 -2.43 -36.68 3.39
CA CYS A 64 -3.01 -35.54 4.10
C CYS A 64 -1.97 -34.97 5.05
N THR A 65 -1.63 -33.70 4.90
CA THR A 65 -0.71 -33.00 5.80
C THR A 65 -1.42 -31.78 6.35
N PHE A 66 -1.41 -31.67 7.68
CA PHE A 66 -1.80 -30.45 8.36
C PHE A 66 -0.62 -29.88 9.11
N ILE A 67 -0.51 -28.56 9.07
CA ILE A 67 0.31 -27.79 9.98
C ILE A 67 -0.44 -27.64 11.30
N VAL A 68 0.27 -27.91 12.40
CA VAL A 68 -0.25 -27.82 13.77
C VAL A 68 -0.05 -26.39 14.26
N HIS A 69 -1.15 -25.65 14.44
CA HIS A 69 -1.16 -24.37 15.15
C HIS A 69 -1.55 -24.56 16.60
N ARG A 70 -0.91 -23.83 17.52
CA ARG A 70 -1.39 -23.71 18.90
C ARG A 70 -2.64 -22.81 18.95
N THR A 71 -3.72 -23.26 19.61
CA THR A 71 -4.93 -22.44 19.80
C THR A 71 -4.66 -21.35 20.85
N PRO A 72 -5.01 -20.07 20.63
CA PRO A 72 -4.90 -19.04 21.67
C PRO A 72 -5.91 -19.35 22.79
N LEU A 73 -5.44 -19.40 24.03
CA LEU A 73 -6.28 -19.54 25.22
C LEU A 73 -7.24 -18.33 25.30
N VAL A 74 -8.54 -18.57 25.15
CA VAL A 74 -9.58 -17.53 25.16
C VAL A 74 -9.83 -17.00 26.57
N CYS A 75 -9.61 -15.71 26.79
CA CYS A 75 -10.59 -14.77 27.35
C CYS A 75 -9.92 -13.41 27.63
N GLU A 76 -10.04 -12.45 26.70
CA GLU A 76 -10.62 -11.12 26.96
C GLU A 76 -10.72 -10.32 25.65
N GLN A 77 -11.97 -10.16 25.19
CA GLN A 77 -12.52 -9.17 24.26
C GLN A 77 -12.38 -9.34 22.71
N ASN A 78 -13.48 -9.88 22.15
CA ASN A 78 -14.14 -9.49 20.89
C ASN A 78 -13.33 -9.35 19.59
N SER A 79 -12.58 -10.39 19.17
CA SER A 79 -12.16 -10.53 17.76
C SER A 79 -12.76 -11.80 17.13
N THR A 80 -13.39 -11.65 15.96
CA THR A 80 -14.10 -12.71 15.23
C THR A 80 -13.49 -13.04 13.87
N SER A 81 -12.23 -12.70 13.61
CA SER A 81 -11.55 -13.03 12.35
C SER A 81 -10.36 -13.96 12.59
N PHE A 82 -10.47 -15.19 12.08
CA PHE A 82 -9.36 -16.13 11.98
C PHE A 82 -8.69 -15.86 10.62
N ASP A 83 -7.65 -15.03 10.58
CA ASP A 83 -6.86 -14.80 9.37
C ASP A 83 -5.66 -15.76 9.37
N VAL A 84 -5.46 -16.50 8.27
CA VAL A 84 -4.46 -17.58 8.18
C VAL A 84 -3.10 -17.08 7.69
N ASN A 85 -3.01 -15.86 7.15
CA ASN A 85 -1.74 -15.31 6.68
C ASN A 85 -0.87 -14.72 7.81
N ASP A 86 -1.43 -14.51 9.01
CA ASP A 86 -0.76 -13.95 10.20
C ASP A 86 -0.17 -15.03 11.14
N ASN A 87 0.01 -16.25 10.62
CA ASN A 87 -0.18 -17.48 11.41
C ASN A 87 1.09 -18.36 11.55
N LEU A 88 2.21 -17.98 10.92
CA LEU A 88 3.52 -18.67 11.04
C LEU A 88 4.04 -18.72 12.49
N GLN A 89 3.72 -17.71 13.31
CA GLN A 89 4.09 -17.68 14.73
C GLN A 89 3.34 -18.70 15.61
N TYR A 90 2.21 -19.21 15.13
CA TYR A 90 1.43 -20.24 15.82
C TYR A 90 1.76 -21.64 15.33
N MET A 91 2.43 -21.76 14.18
CA MET A 91 3.02 -22.98 13.65
C MET A 91 3.96 -23.59 14.70
N VAL A 92 3.62 -24.77 15.20
CA VAL A 92 4.44 -25.50 16.19
C VAL A 92 4.89 -26.88 15.71
N GLY A 93 4.35 -27.35 14.59
CA GLY A 93 4.74 -28.60 13.95
C GLY A 93 3.79 -28.98 12.82
N ASP A 94 3.79 -30.23 12.42
CA ASP A 94 2.92 -30.80 11.39
C ASP A 94 2.50 -32.23 11.76
N VAL A 95 1.39 -32.67 11.18
CA VAL A 95 0.83 -34.01 11.33
C VAL A 95 0.43 -34.54 9.96
N ASN A 96 0.82 -35.77 9.65
CA ASN A 96 0.63 -36.41 8.35
C ASN A 96 -0.18 -37.70 8.47
N LEU A 97 -0.95 -38.00 7.42
CA LEU A 97 -1.52 -39.30 7.13
C LEU A 97 -1.10 -39.74 5.73
N PHE A 98 -0.48 -40.92 5.65
CA PHE A 98 -0.17 -41.59 4.39
C PHE A 98 -1.10 -42.79 4.21
N LEU A 99 -1.92 -42.76 3.16
CA LEU A 99 -2.98 -43.73 2.92
C LEU A 99 -2.47 -44.90 2.07
N SER A 100 -2.79 -46.13 2.47
CA SER A 100 -2.58 -47.34 1.68
C SER A 100 -3.78 -48.29 1.77
N GLU A 101 -3.89 -49.19 0.81
CA GLU A 101 -4.93 -50.23 0.80
C GLU A 101 -4.48 -51.40 1.69
N ILE A 102 -5.43 -52.09 2.30
CA ILE A 102 -5.16 -53.35 3.02
C ILE A 102 -5.26 -54.48 1.99
N ASP A 103 -4.11 -55.07 1.63
CA ASP A 103 -4.07 -56.28 0.83
C ASP A 103 -4.70 -57.43 1.62
N ASN A 104 -5.73 -58.08 1.05
CA ASN A 104 -6.39 -59.23 1.66
C ASN A 104 -5.56 -60.53 1.47
N ASP A 105 -4.29 -60.51 1.84
CA ASP A 105 -3.38 -61.65 1.65
C ASP A 105 -3.18 -62.47 2.94
N GLU A 106 -4.21 -62.59 3.79
CA GLU A 106 -4.22 -63.52 4.94
C GLU A 106 -5.36 -64.55 4.92
N ASP A 107 -5.94 -64.87 3.76
CA ASP A 107 -6.79 -66.05 3.58
C ASP A 107 -6.35 -66.89 2.36
N GLU A 108 -5.06 -67.27 2.30
CA GLU A 108 -4.67 -68.48 1.57
C GLU A 108 -4.98 -69.71 2.42
N ASP A 109 -6.26 -70.09 2.52
CA ASP A 109 -6.65 -71.46 2.80
C ASP A 109 -7.32 -72.05 1.55
N GLU A 110 -6.61 -73.02 0.98
CA GLU A 110 -6.96 -73.83 -0.18
C GLU A 110 -8.41 -74.33 -0.16
N GLN A 111 -9.10 -74.16 -1.30
CA GLN A 111 -10.15 -75.02 -1.92
C GLN A 111 -11.34 -74.18 -2.40
N ASP A 112 -11.49 -73.99 -3.71
CA ASP A 112 -12.22 -74.94 -4.56
C ASP A 112 -12.41 -74.35 -5.97
N VAL A 113 -12.23 -75.19 -6.98
CA VAL A 113 -12.37 -74.83 -8.40
C VAL A 113 -13.82 -75.07 -8.79
N ASN A 114 -14.59 -74.03 -9.14
CA ASN A 114 -15.57 -74.09 -10.25
C ASN A 114 -16.37 -72.79 -10.51
N GLN A 115 -16.25 -72.33 -11.75
CA GLN A 115 -17.31 -71.87 -12.68
C GLN A 115 -18.29 -70.74 -12.29
N ASN A 116 -18.15 -69.64 -13.04
CA ASN A 116 -19.20 -68.79 -13.61
C ASN A 116 -20.37 -68.38 -12.70
N THR A 117 -20.34 -67.13 -12.24
CA THR A 117 -21.49 -66.21 -12.35
C THR A 117 -21.05 -64.76 -12.12
N SER A 118 -21.47 -63.89 -13.03
CA SER A 118 -21.24 -62.45 -12.98
C SER A 118 -22.09 -61.82 -11.88
N THR A 119 -21.50 -61.57 -10.72
CA THR A 119 -21.89 -60.54 -9.74
C THR A 119 -20.70 -60.23 -8.85
N THR A 120 -19.79 -59.34 -9.28
CA THR A 120 -18.83 -58.72 -8.35
C THR A 120 -19.53 -57.58 -7.63
N SER A 121 -20.13 -57.93 -6.50
CA SER A 121 -20.36 -57.02 -5.40
C SER A 121 -19.02 -56.34 -5.07
N ILE A 122 -18.92 -55.04 -5.30
CA ILE A 122 -17.77 -54.24 -4.89
C ILE A 122 -17.81 -54.22 -3.36
N HIS A 123 -16.97 -55.04 -2.71
CA HIS A 123 -16.66 -54.83 -1.30
C HIS A 123 -15.90 -53.50 -1.19
N PRO A 124 -16.26 -52.60 -0.26
CA PRO A 124 -15.50 -51.37 -0.05
C PRO A 124 -14.05 -51.73 0.27
N GLN A 125 -13.10 -51.17 -0.49
CA GLN A 125 -11.67 -51.33 -0.25
C GLN A 125 -11.36 -50.85 1.18
N ARG A 126 -10.74 -51.70 2.00
CA ARG A 126 -10.40 -51.38 3.39
C ARG A 126 -9.13 -50.52 3.38
N ILE A 127 -9.19 -49.35 4.02
CA ILE A 127 -8.13 -48.33 3.98
C ILE A 127 -7.35 -48.36 5.30
N GLN A 128 -6.02 -48.35 5.22
CA GLN A 128 -5.12 -48.16 6.35
C GLN A 128 -4.30 -46.88 6.18
N ALA A 129 -3.77 -46.34 7.29
CA ALA A 129 -2.94 -45.14 7.23
C ALA A 129 -1.78 -45.13 8.22
N GLU A 130 -0.63 -44.66 7.74
CA GLU A 130 0.54 -44.32 8.56
C GLU A 130 0.34 -42.91 9.15
N VAL A 131 0.48 -42.77 10.47
CA VAL A 131 0.32 -41.48 11.18
C VAL A 131 1.68 -40.97 11.64
N ASP A 132 2.08 -39.80 11.12
CA ASP A 132 3.30 -39.12 11.55
C ASP A 132 2.96 -37.79 12.23
N ILE A 133 3.68 -37.47 13.31
CA ILE A 133 3.51 -36.23 14.06
C ILE A 133 4.87 -35.66 14.42
N MET A 134 5.10 -34.40 14.06
CA MET A 134 6.24 -33.62 14.52
C MET A 134 5.74 -32.40 15.28
N ILE A 135 6.32 -32.14 16.45
CA ILE A 135 6.25 -30.83 17.11
C ILE A 135 7.64 -30.24 17.00
N ALA A 136 7.85 -29.45 15.96
CA ALA A 136 9.15 -28.89 15.60
C ALA A 136 9.67 -27.96 16.70
N GLU A 137 8.80 -27.10 17.23
CA GLU A 137 9.14 -26.13 18.26
C GLU A 137 9.39 -26.81 19.62
N GLN A 138 10.63 -26.75 20.12
CA GLN A 138 11.06 -27.43 21.34
C GLN A 138 10.26 -26.98 22.58
N ASP A 139 9.96 -25.69 22.67
CA ASP A 139 9.19 -25.08 23.78
C ASP A 139 7.77 -25.63 23.91
N TYR A 140 7.26 -26.29 22.89
CA TYR A 140 5.90 -26.82 22.83
C TYR A 140 5.83 -28.34 22.95
N ARG A 141 6.98 -29.02 23.02
CA ARG A 141 7.06 -30.45 23.31
C ARG A 141 6.65 -30.72 24.76
N GLY A 142 6.04 -31.88 25.02
CA GLY A 142 5.57 -32.26 26.35
C GLY A 142 4.33 -31.52 26.88
N LYS A 143 3.78 -30.54 26.16
CA LYS A 143 2.56 -29.78 26.54
C LYS A 143 1.24 -30.44 26.11
N GLY A 144 1.31 -31.64 25.52
CA GLY A 144 0.14 -32.39 25.05
C GLY A 144 -0.40 -31.95 23.68
N LEU A 145 0.30 -31.08 22.95
CA LEU A 145 -0.07 -30.61 21.61
C LEU A 145 0.01 -31.73 20.57
N GLY A 146 1.09 -32.54 20.59
CA GLY A 146 1.20 -33.72 19.73
C GLY A 146 0.05 -34.71 19.94
N ARG A 147 -0.37 -34.95 21.19
CA ARG A 147 -1.54 -35.78 21.49
C ARG A 147 -2.82 -35.21 20.89
N ALA A 148 -3.06 -33.92 21.05
CA ALA A 148 -4.23 -33.25 20.51
C ALA A 148 -4.25 -33.32 18.97
N ALA A 149 -3.11 -33.04 18.32
CA ALA A 149 -2.95 -33.09 16.87
C ALA A 149 -3.15 -34.51 16.31
N SER A 150 -2.50 -35.53 16.89
CA SER A 150 -2.69 -36.92 16.46
C SER A 150 -4.13 -37.39 16.65
N CYS A 151 -4.79 -37.03 17.76
CA CYS A 151 -6.20 -37.39 17.98
C CYS A 151 -7.12 -36.71 16.96
N ALA A 152 -6.90 -35.43 16.65
CA ALA A 152 -7.67 -34.69 15.65
C ALA A 152 -7.52 -35.29 14.24
N MET A 153 -6.28 -35.60 13.86
CA MET A 153 -5.96 -36.21 12.57
C MET A 153 -6.57 -37.62 12.44
N MET A 154 -6.50 -38.43 13.50
CA MET A 154 -7.12 -39.76 13.52
C MET A 154 -8.66 -39.69 13.54
N LEU A 155 -9.26 -38.73 14.25
CA LEU A 155 -10.72 -38.52 14.20
C LEU A 155 -11.17 -38.13 12.78
N TYR A 156 -10.43 -37.23 12.12
CA TYR A 156 -10.66 -36.87 10.73
C TYR A 156 -10.56 -38.09 9.81
N GLY A 157 -9.49 -38.88 9.95
CA GLY A 157 -9.32 -40.09 9.16
C GLY A 157 -10.40 -41.15 9.39
N LEU A 158 -10.92 -41.26 10.61
CA LEU A 158 -11.96 -42.22 10.98
C LEU A 158 -13.32 -41.79 10.42
N GLU A 159 -13.68 -40.52 10.58
CA GLU A 159 -14.99 -39.98 10.23
C GLU A 159 -15.13 -39.64 8.74
N GLU A 160 -14.06 -39.18 8.08
CA GLU A 160 -14.10 -38.64 6.71
C GLU A 160 -13.45 -39.56 5.69
N LEU A 161 -12.43 -40.33 6.08
CA LEU A 161 -11.66 -41.18 5.16
C LEU A 161 -11.95 -42.68 5.35
N GLY A 162 -12.74 -43.06 6.37
CA GLY A 162 -13.13 -44.45 6.62
C GLY A 162 -11.95 -45.38 6.91
N ILE A 163 -10.89 -44.88 7.55
CA ILE A 163 -9.70 -45.67 7.88
C ILE A 163 -10.06 -46.75 8.91
N GLU A 164 -9.60 -47.99 8.69
CA GLU A 164 -9.87 -49.14 9.56
C GLU A 164 -8.64 -49.58 10.39
N ARG A 165 -7.43 -49.24 9.94
CA ARG A 165 -6.17 -49.53 10.66
C ARG A 165 -5.26 -48.30 10.60
N TYR A 166 -4.83 -47.83 11.77
CA TYR A 166 -3.73 -46.86 11.89
C TYR A 166 -2.45 -47.58 12.29
N PHE A 167 -1.31 -47.14 11.77
CA PHE A 167 -0.01 -47.58 12.25
C PHE A 167 1.00 -46.43 12.24
N CYS A 168 2.10 -46.59 12.95
CA CYS A 168 3.21 -45.63 12.97
C CYS A 168 4.53 -46.37 13.20
N LYS A 169 5.62 -45.87 12.61
CA LYS A 169 6.98 -46.37 12.81
C LYS A 169 7.77 -45.37 13.63
N ILE A 170 8.36 -45.83 14.73
CA ILE A 170 8.99 -44.95 15.72
C ILE A 170 10.38 -45.50 16.03
N ASN A 171 11.43 -44.66 15.97
CA ASN A 171 12.77 -45.06 16.39
C ASN A 171 12.76 -45.53 17.86
N GLU A 172 13.53 -46.58 18.17
CA GLU A 172 13.52 -47.23 19.50
C GLU A 172 13.94 -46.32 20.66
N ASP A 173 14.65 -45.23 20.36
CA ASP A 173 15.11 -44.20 21.29
C ASP A 173 14.08 -43.07 21.50
N ASN A 174 13.06 -42.94 20.65
CA ASN A 174 11.99 -41.95 20.79
C ASN A 174 10.88 -42.43 21.74
N GLN A 175 11.25 -42.57 23.02
CA GLN A 175 10.34 -43.02 24.08
C GLN A 175 9.10 -42.12 24.24
N SER A 176 9.19 -40.84 23.86
CA SER A 176 8.08 -39.89 23.91
C SER A 176 6.95 -40.27 22.94
N SER A 177 7.28 -40.57 21.68
CA SER A 177 6.29 -41.01 20.68
C SER A 177 5.75 -42.39 21.01
N ILE A 178 6.60 -43.33 21.47
CA ILE A 178 6.15 -44.67 21.90
C ILE A 178 5.11 -44.55 23.02
N ASN A 179 5.37 -43.73 24.04
CA ASN A 179 4.44 -43.50 25.14
C ASN A 179 3.14 -42.81 24.68
N LEU A 180 3.24 -41.88 23.72
CA LEU A 180 2.08 -41.21 23.13
C LEU A 180 1.14 -42.21 22.45
N PHE A 181 1.63 -42.97 21.46
CA PHE A 181 0.80 -43.90 20.70
C PHE A 181 0.33 -45.09 21.55
N SER A 182 1.15 -45.59 22.48
CA SER A 182 0.71 -46.56 23.50
C SER A 182 -0.50 -46.05 24.29
N SER A 183 -0.50 -44.77 24.70
CA SER A 183 -1.61 -44.17 25.46
C SER A 183 -2.90 -44.01 24.64
N LEU A 184 -2.79 -43.91 23.31
CA LEU A 184 -3.93 -43.89 22.39
C LEU A 184 -4.45 -45.32 22.10
N GLY A 185 -3.71 -46.35 22.49
CA GLY A 185 -4.08 -47.75 22.36
C GLY A 185 -3.37 -48.51 21.26
N PHE A 186 -2.35 -47.93 20.64
CA PHE A 186 -1.53 -48.66 19.68
C PHE A 186 -0.77 -49.76 20.42
N GLN A 187 -0.66 -50.92 19.77
CA GLN A 187 0.10 -52.05 20.25
C GLN A 187 1.28 -52.27 19.31
N GLN A 188 2.43 -52.66 19.86
CA GLN A 188 3.60 -52.98 19.04
C GLN A 188 3.28 -54.20 18.17
N SER A 189 3.32 -54.03 16.85
CA SER A 189 3.08 -55.09 15.87
C SER A 189 4.37 -55.71 15.35
N ASN A 190 5.42 -54.91 15.19
CA ASN A 190 6.69 -55.33 14.58
C ASN A 190 7.89 -54.54 15.14
N TYR A 191 9.11 -55.04 14.91
CA TYR A 191 10.37 -54.33 15.18
C TYR A 191 11.34 -54.52 14.02
N ALA A 192 11.64 -53.43 13.31
CA ALA A 192 12.54 -53.42 12.17
C ALA A 192 14.00 -53.22 12.64
N ALA A 193 14.68 -54.32 12.95
CA ALA A 193 16.03 -54.32 13.52
C ALA A 193 17.10 -53.60 12.66
N CYS A 194 16.93 -53.57 11.33
CA CYS A 194 17.84 -52.86 10.43
C CYS A 194 17.73 -51.33 10.52
N PHE A 195 16.56 -50.81 10.88
CA PHE A 195 16.30 -49.37 11.05
C PHE A 195 16.20 -48.95 12.53
N LYS A 196 16.27 -49.92 13.46
CA LYS A 196 16.05 -49.71 14.90
C LYS A 196 14.72 -49.02 15.20
N GLN A 197 13.66 -49.43 14.50
CA GLN A 197 12.33 -48.85 14.61
C GLN A 197 11.31 -49.86 15.14
N VAL A 198 10.45 -49.41 16.04
CA VAL A 198 9.27 -50.11 16.53
C VAL A 198 8.08 -49.69 15.68
N GLU A 199 7.37 -50.67 15.11
CA GLU A 199 6.09 -50.43 14.45
C GLU A 199 4.96 -50.68 15.46
N MET A 200 4.02 -49.74 15.55
CA MET A 200 2.85 -49.86 16.40
C MET A 200 1.58 -49.71 15.56
N GLU A 201 0.55 -50.49 15.88
CA GLU A 201 -0.73 -50.47 15.16
C GLU A 201 -1.94 -50.31 16.09
N LEU A 202 -3.00 -49.73 15.55
CA LEU A 202 -4.33 -49.66 16.15
C LEU A 202 -5.36 -50.08 15.11
N ARG A 203 -5.97 -51.26 15.31
CA ARG A 203 -7.09 -51.76 14.49
C ARG A 203 -8.42 -51.27 15.06
N ILE A 204 -9.32 -50.82 14.21
CA ILE A 204 -10.63 -50.30 14.60
C ILE A 204 -11.65 -51.43 14.60
N GLU A 205 -11.91 -52.00 15.78
CA GLU A 205 -12.94 -53.03 15.96
C GLU A 205 -14.34 -52.41 16.12
N SER A 206 -14.42 -51.24 16.75
CA SER A 206 -15.64 -50.47 16.98
C SER A 206 -15.35 -48.98 16.78
N GLN A 207 -15.98 -48.38 15.77
CA GLN A 207 -15.80 -46.96 15.46
C GLN A 207 -16.20 -46.06 16.63
N ASP A 208 -17.32 -46.36 17.31
CA ASP A 208 -17.81 -45.57 18.44
C ASP A 208 -16.86 -45.60 19.64
N GLU A 209 -16.26 -46.76 19.93
CA GLU A 209 -15.35 -46.91 21.06
C GLU A 209 -14.04 -46.15 20.81
N ILE A 210 -13.47 -46.28 19.61
CA ILE A 210 -12.27 -45.53 19.20
C ILE A 210 -12.56 -44.03 19.15
N ARG A 211 -13.69 -43.60 18.59
CA ARG A 211 -14.11 -42.20 18.57
C ARG A 211 -14.20 -41.61 19.97
N GLN A 212 -14.89 -42.27 20.90
CA GLN A 212 -14.97 -41.81 22.29
C GLN A 212 -13.60 -41.78 22.97
N LYS A 213 -12.73 -42.75 22.66
CA LYS A 213 -11.37 -42.80 23.19
C LYS A 213 -10.51 -41.65 22.68
N LEU A 214 -10.58 -41.30 21.39
CA LEU A 214 -9.84 -40.19 20.80
C LEU A 214 -10.35 -38.84 21.34
N ILE A 215 -11.66 -38.63 21.43
CA ILE A 215 -12.26 -37.42 22.02
C ILE A 215 -11.81 -37.25 23.48
N ARG A 216 -11.81 -38.33 24.28
CA ARG A 216 -11.37 -38.28 25.68
C ARG A 216 -9.88 -37.93 25.83
N ASN A 217 -9.04 -38.30 24.88
CA ASN A 217 -7.58 -38.08 24.95
C ASN A 217 -7.13 -36.76 24.33
N GLY A 218 -7.78 -36.30 23.25
CA GLY A 218 -7.38 -35.13 22.47
C GLY A 218 -8.35 -33.95 22.52
N GLY A 219 -9.57 -34.13 23.04
CA GLY A 219 -10.67 -33.19 22.93
C GLY A 219 -11.49 -33.42 21.66
N ALA A 220 -12.68 -32.81 21.60
CA ALA A 220 -13.46 -32.76 20.36
C ALA A 220 -12.88 -31.67 19.43
N PHE A 221 -13.02 -31.88 18.12
CA PHE A 221 -12.58 -30.94 17.10
C PHE A 221 -13.76 -30.55 16.23
N LYS A 222 -13.77 -29.30 15.77
CA LYS A 222 -14.73 -28.78 14.81
C LYS A 222 -14.06 -28.63 13.45
N LYS A 223 -14.60 -29.30 12.44
CA LYS A 223 -14.26 -29.09 11.03
C LYS A 223 -14.78 -27.72 10.60
N VAL A 224 -13.91 -26.86 10.09
CA VAL A 224 -14.27 -25.54 9.54
C VAL A 224 -13.62 -25.34 8.16
N PRO A 225 -14.25 -24.61 7.23
CA PRO A 225 -13.60 -24.20 5.99
C PRO A 225 -12.40 -23.29 6.30
N CYS A 226 -11.30 -23.47 5.57
CA CYS A 226 -10.12 -22.61 5.69
C CYS A 226 -10.45 -21.18 5.17
N PRO A 227 -10.23 -20.11 5.95
CA PRO A 227 -10.57 -18.71 5.59
C PRO A 227 -9.97 -18.16 4.29
N LEU A 228 -8.89 -18.78 3.77
CA LEU A 228 -8.20 -18.31 2.55
C LEU A 228 -8.89 -18.72 1.24
N THR A 229 -10.05 -19.38 1.29
CA THR A 229 -10.87 -19.66 0.10
C THR A 229 -12.06 -18.72 -0.07
N THR A 230 -12.12 -17.58 0.63
CA THR A 230 -13.03 -16.48 0.24
C THR A 230 -12.53 -15.78 -1.02
N THR A 231 -12.53 -16.55 -2.11
CA THR A 231 -13.13 -16.09 -3.36
C THR A 231 -14.49 -15.48 -3.04
N SER A 232 -14.82 -14.40 -3.73
CA SER A 232 -16.17 -13.87 -3.80
C SER A 232 -17.21 -14.98 -4.03
N SER A 233 -17.90 -15.42 -2.98
CA SER A 233 -19.28 -15.95 -3.06
C SER A 233 -19.93 -15.91 -1.67
N SER A 234 -21.06 -15.24 -1.56
CA SER A 234 -21.86 -15.15 -0.33
C SER A 234 -22.75 -16.38 -0.15
N THR A 235 -22.86 -16.84 1.11
CA THR A 235 -23.99 -17.55 1.75
C THR A 235 -24.53 -18.86 1.15
N ASN A 236 -24.43 -19.96 1.91
CA ASN A 236 -25.60 -20.70 2.40
C ASN A 236 -25.22 -21.72 3.50
N ALA A 237 -25.59 -21.40 4.74
CA ALA A 237 -25.82 -22.39 5.79
C ALA A 237 -27.33 -22.62 5.86
N THR A 238 -27.79 -23.79 5.45
CA THR A 238 -29.17 -24.25 5.65
C THR A 238 -29.39 -24.51 7.15
N CYS A 239 -29.89 -23.51 7.87
CA CYS A 239 -30.43 -23.69 9.20
C CYS A 239 -31.93 -23.96 9.10
N SER A 240 -32.31 -25.22 9.24
CA SER A 240 -33.67 -25.64 9.49
C SER A 240 -34.09 -25.31 10.93
N SER A 241 -34.20 -24.02 11.27
CA SER A 241 -34.97 -23.62 12.45
C SER A 241 -35.55 -22.21 12.29
N LYS A 242 -36.88 -22.14 12.35
CA LYS A 242 -37.64 -20.89 12.48
C LYS A 242 -37.30 -20.29 13.85
N ASN A 243 -36.47 -19.24 13.89
CA ASN A 243 -36.38 -18.19 14.93
C ASN A 243 -34.94 -17.67 15.14
N CYS A 244 -34.35 -16.93 14.20
CA CYS A 244 -33.21 -16.07 14.50
C CYS A 244 -33.22 -14.84 13.56
N THR A 245 -33.84 -13.76 14.03
CA THR A 245 -33.45 -12.39 13.69
C THR A 245 -32.18 -12.05 14.48
N ASP A 246 -31.28 -11.27 13.87
CA ASP A 246 -30.01 -10.72 14.40
C ASP A 246 -28.74 -11.46 13.95
N LYS A 247 -28.19 -11.03 12.79
CA LYS A 247 -26.81 -11.25 12.35
C LYS A 247 -26.09 -9.91 12.32
N TYR A 248 -24.92 -9.82 12.96
CA TYR A 248 -24.00 -8.68 12.89
C TYR A 248 -23.31 -8.63 11.52
N THR A 249 -23.46 -7.53 10.80
CA THR A 249 -22.68 -7.10 9.62
C THR A 249 -21.81 -5.90 10.01
N PRO A 250 -20.61 -5.68 9.41
CA PRO A 250 -19.90 -4.40 9.56
C PRO A 250 -20.80 -3.27 9.04
N ASP A 251 -20.82 -2.11 9.71
CA ASP A 251 -21.65 -0.97 9.30
C ASP A 251 -21.12 -0.39 7.96
N LEU A 252 -21.66 -0.88 6.85
CA LEU A 252 -21.42 -0.34 5.50
C LEU A 252 -21.99 1.09 5.42
N LEU A 253 -21.29 2.02 4.78
CA LEU A 253 -21.78 3.40 4.53
C LEU A 253 -22.93 3.45 3.50
N TYR A 254 -23.20 2.36 2.81
CA TYR A 254 -24.25 2.24 1.80
C TYR A 254 -25.04 0.94 1.99
N ARG A 255 -26.25 0.90 1.46
CA ARG A 255 -27.10 -0.29 1.39
C ARG A 255 -27.75 -0.40 0.01
N TYR A 256 -28.11 -1.62 -0.37
CA TYR A 256 -28.81 -1.89 -1.63
C TYR A 256 -30.31 -1.64 -1.47
N GLU A 257 -30.89 -0.87 -2.39
CA GLU A 257 -32.34 -0.68 -2.49
C GLU A 257 -32.82 -0.86 -3.94
N ARG A 258 -34.13 -0.99 -4.11
CA ARG A 258 -34.78 -1.11 -5.43
C ARG A 258 -35.87 -0.05 -5.56
N SER A 259 -35.59 0.94 -6.40
CA SER A 259 -36.55 1.96 -6.83
C SER A 259 -37.58 1.38 -7.82
N PRO A 260 -38.88 1.64 -7.63
CA PRO A 260 -39.92 1.21 -8.57
C PRO A 260 -39.78 1.80 -9.98
N THR A 261 -39.15 2.98 -10.10
CA THR A 261 -39.03 3.73 -11.35
C THR A 261 -37.63 3.65 -11.97
N ARG A 262 -36.60 3.47 -11.15
CA ARG A 262 -35.18 3.47 -11.57
C ARG A 262 -34.49 2.11 -11.44
N GLY A 263 -35.19 1.08 -10.97
CA GLY A 263 -34.59 -0.25 -10.80
C GLY A 263 -33.71 -0.31 -9.56
N ARG A 264 -32.51 -0.84 -9.67
CA ARG A 264 -31.61 -1.00 -8.51
C ARG A 264 -30.89 0.31 -8.21
N CYS A 265 -30.66 0.58 -6.93
CA CYS A 265 -29.94 1.76 -6.49
C CYS A 265 -29.08 1.46 -5.25
N LEU A 266 -28.03 2.25 -5.08
CA LEU A 266 -27.33 2.35 -3.81
C LEU A 266 -27.86 3.57 -3.07
N VAL A 267 -28.12 3.42 -1.78
CA VAL A 267 -28.46 4.55 -0.91
C VAL A 267 -27.49 4.62 0.25
N ALA A 268 -27.27 5.82 0.77
CA ALA A 268 -26.47 6.02 1.96
C ALA A 268 -27.11 5.32 3.17
N ALA A 269 -26.37 4.43 3.84
CA ALA A 269 -26.85 3.73 5.02
C ALA A 269 -26.73 4.59 6.29
N THR A 270 -25.86 5.60 6.25
CA THR A 270 -25.65 6.62 7.26
C THR A 270 -25.44 7.96 6.56
N ASN A 271 -25.37 9.08 7.30
CA ASN A 271 -24.91 10.34 6.70
C ASN A 271 -23.46 10.18 6.22
N ILE A 272 -23.18 10.64 5.00
CA ILE A 272 -21.85 10.60 4.36
C ILE A 272 -21.43 12.05 4.11
N GLN A 273 -20.22 12.40 4.54
CA GLN A 273 -19.68 13.75 4.36
C GLN A 273 -19.08 13.92 2.97
N GLU A 274 -19.11 15.15 2.48
CA GLU A 274 -18.36 15.55 1.29
C GLU A 274 -16.89 15.10 1.37
N GLY A 275 -16.39 14.48 0.30
CA GLY A 275 -15.03 13.94 0.24
C GLY A 275 -14.76 12.65 0.99
N GLN A 276 -15.77 12.07 1.64
CA GLN A 276 -15.64 10.77 2.28
C GLN A 276 -15.56 9.65 1.23
N LEU A 277 -14.59 8.74 1.42
CA LEU A 277 -14.47 7.51 0.65
C LEU A 277 -15.58 6.53 1.08
N ILE A 278 -16.47 6.18 0.15
CA ILE A 278 -17.62 5.32 0.41
C ILE A 278 -17.21 3.85 0.27
N PHE A 279 -16.52 3.50 -0.82
CA PHE A 279 -15.96 2.17 -1.03
C PHE A 279 -14.83 2.19 -2.06
N VAL A 280 -14.04 1.11 -2.05
CA VAL A 280 -12.98 0.82 -3.02
C VAL A 280 -13.27 -0.52 -3.65
N GLU A 281 -13.20 -0.60 -4.98
CA GLU A 281 -13.62 -1.79 -5.71
C GLU A 281 -12.69 -2.13 -6.88
N ARG A 282 -12.38 -3.43 -7.05
CA ARG A 282 -11.75 -3.98 -8.25
C ARG A 282 -12.82 -4.50 -9.21
N PRO A 283 -12.61 -4.40 -10.52
CA PRO A 283 -13.57 -4.93 -11.48
C PRO A 283 -13.69 -6.45 -11.34
N LEU A 284 -14.93 -6.95 -11.47
CA LEU A 284 -15.23 -8.37 -11.53
C LEU A 284 -14.62 -9.01 -12.78
N VAL A 285 -14.76 -8.30 -13.90
CA VAL A 285 -14.14 -8.58 -15.19
C VAL A 285 -13.82 -7.24 -15.86
N ALA A 286 -12.68 -7.18 -16.53
CA ALA A 286 -12.25 -6.03 -17.29
C ALA A 286 -11.57 -6.51 -18.57
N MET A 287 -11.66 -5.70 -19.62
CA MET A 287 -10.98 -5.96 -20.88
C MET A 287 -10.54 -4.63 -21.48
N GLN A 288 -9.30 -4.59 -21.96
CA GLN A 288 -8.77 -3.49 -22.76
C GLN A 288 -9.34 -3.60 -24.18
N SER A 289 -9.68 -2.48 -24.81
CA SER A 289 -10.10 -2.50 -26.22
C SER A 289 -8.97 -2.98 -27.12
N MET A 290 -9.31 -3.75 -28.16
CA MET A 290 -8.33 -4.35 -29.05
C MET A 290 -7.42 -3.31 -29.74
N GLY A 291 -7.95 -2.11 -30.04
CA GLY A 291 -7.15 -1.02 -30.60
C GLY A 291 -5.95 -0.64 -29.73
N ASN A 292 -6.14 -0.60 -28.40
CA ASN A 292 -5.10 -0.20 -27.46
C ASN A 292 -3.99 -1.26 -27.33
N VAL A 293 -4.32 -2.54 -27.54
CA VAL A 293 -3.33 -3.64 -27.57
C VAL A 293 -2.40 -3.51 -28.79
N PHE A 294 -2.94 -3.15 -29.96
CA PHE A 294 -2.16 -2.99 -31.18
C PHE A 294 -1.36 -1.68 -31.22
N ASP A 295 -1.85 -0.64 -30.55
CA ASP A 295 -1.25 0.71 -30.55
C ASP A 295 -0.22 0.93 -29.42
N GLY A 296 0.07 -0.10 -28.61
CA GLY A 296 1.25 -0.14 -27.75
C GLY A 296 1.06 0.01 -26.24
N ALA A 297 -0.19 0.08 -25.76
CA ALA A 297 -0.50 0.09 -24.34
C ALA A 297 -0.48 -1.34 -23.78
N LEU A 298 0.68 -1.82 -23.32
CA LEU A 298 0.80 -3.13 -22.67
C LEU A 298 0.23 -3.09 -21.25
N VAL A 299 -0.78 -3.92 -20.96
CA VAL A 299 -1.34 -4.06 -19.61
C VAL A 299 -1.43 -5.51 -19.16
N CYS A 300 -1.46 -5.71 -17.85
CA CYS A 300 -1.62 -7.01 -17.24
C CYS A 300 -3.03 -7.53 -17.52
N THR A 301 -3.13 -8.73 -18.09
CA THR A 301 -4.43 -9.36 -18.38
C THR A 301 -5.33 -9.50 -17.14
N TYR A 302 -4.75 -9.69 -15.97
CA TYR A 302 -5.51 -9.89 -14.73
C TYR A 302 -5.87 -8.58 -14.03
N CYS A 303 -4.87 -7.75 -13.71
CA CYS A 303 -5.05 -6.57 -12.86
C CYS A 303 -5.18 -5.25 -13.63
N MET A 304 -5.02 -5.28 -14.96
CA MET A 304 -5.10 -4.13 -15.88
C MET A 304 -4.12 -2.99 -15.55
N SER A 305 -3.03 -3.28 -14.81
CA SER A 305 -1.91 -2.35 -14.63
C SER A 305 -1.04 -2.31 -15.89
N PHE A 306 -0.42 -1.17 -16.19
CA PHE A 306 0.58 -1.10 -17.26
C PHE A 306 1.77 -2.03 -16.96
N CYS A 307 2.19 -2.79 -17.97
CA CYS A 307 3.23 -3.81 -17.88
C CYS A 307 4.49 -3.42 -18.64
N GLY A 308 5.63 -3.92 -18.20
CA GLY A 308 6.94 -3.58 -18.75
C GLY A 308 7.45 -2.24 -18.25
N SER A 309 8.45 -1.69 -18.93
CA SER A 309 9.08 -0.43 -18.57
C SER A 309 8.61 0.72 -19.48
N PRO A 310 8.82 1.98 -19.07
CA PRO A 310 8.61 3.13 -19.95
C PRO A 310 9.37 3.03 -21.28
N LYS A 311 10.55 2.39 -21.27
CA LYS A 311 11.37 2.19 -22.49
C LYS A 311 10.69 1.22 -23.45
N ASP A 312 10.15 0.12 -22.93
CA ASP A 312 9.44 -0.88 -23.75
C ASP A 312 8.23 -0.25 -24.42
N ALA A 313 7.46 0.55 -23.68
CA ALA A 313 6.30 1.23 -24.24
C ALA A 313 6.67 2.27 -25.32
N ILE A 314 7.77 3.01 -25.16
CA ILE A 314 8.27 3.93 -26.20
C ILE A 314 8.69 3.16 -27.46
N ARG A 315 9.39 2.03 -27.30
CA ARG A 315 9.79 1.19 -28.45
C ARG A 315 8.60 0.63 -29.21
N ILE A 316 7.58 0.17 -28.49
CA ILE A 316 6.36 -0.37 -29.11
C ILE A 316 5.58 0.73 -29.84
N ALA A 317 5.49 1.92 -29.25
CA ALA A 317 4.85 3.07 -29.90
C ALA A 317 5.61 3.50 -31.18
N ALA A 318 6.95 3.46 -31.15
CA ALA A 318 7.80 3.78 -32.29
C ALA A 318 7.72 2.72 -33.42
N GLU A 319 7.76 1.44 -33.07
CA GLU A 319 7.76 0.31 -34.01
C GLU A 319 6.84 -0.83 -33.53
N PRO A 320 5.52 -0.81 -33.81
CA PRO A 320 4.58 -1.84 -33.33
C PRO A 320 4.90 -3.26 -33.77
N THR A 321 5.64 -3.41 -34.87
CA THR A 321 6.09 -4.72 -35.37
C THR A 321 7.00 -5.45 -34.38
N CYS A 322 7.57 -4.77 -33.38
CA CYS A 322 8.35 -5.41 -32.30
C CYS A 322 7.49 -6.02 -31.18
N LEU A 323 6.18 -5.72 -31.13
CA LEU A 323 5.26 -6.21 -30.09
C LEU A 323 5.24 -7.75 -29.97
N PRO A 324 5.20 -8.54 -31.06
CA PRO A 324 5.27 -10.00 -30.98
C PRO A 324 6.61 -10.48 -30.41
N GLU A 325 7.74 -9.87 -30.77
CA GLU A 325 9.05 -10.28 -30.24
C GLU A 325 9.15 -10.03 -28.73
N ILE A 326 8.70 -8.86 -28.27
CA ILE A 326 8.72 -8.47 -26.84
C ILE A 326 7.79 -9.37 -26.00
N THR A 327 6.63 -9.75 -26.54
CA THR A 327 5.63 -10.55 -25.81
C THR A 327 5.92 -12.06 -25.82
N THR A 328 6.88 -12.55 -26.62
CA THR A 328 7.03 -14.00 -26.90
C THR A 328 8.45 -14.55 -26.69
N ASN A 329 9.49 -13.72 -26.88
CA ASN A 329 10.91 -14.10 -26.83
C ASN A 329 11.63 -13.70 -25.51
N VAL A 330 10.91 -13.59 -24.40
CA VAL A 330 11.53 -13.48 -23.06
C VAL A 330 12.16 -14.83 -22.68
N THR A 331 13.27 -15.17 -23.31
CA THR A 331 14.20 -16.21 -22.87
C THR A 331 15.35 -15.56 -22.16
N THR A 332 15.39 -15.78 -20.84
CA THR A 332 16.57 -15.82 -19.97
C THR A 332 17.89 -15.44 -20.64
N SER A 333 18.15 -14.15 -20.84
CA SER A 333 19.51 -13.65 -21.04
C SER A 333 20.03 -13.21 -19.68
N SER A 334 21.02 -13.96 -19.22
CA SER A 334 21.71 -13.79 -17.97
C SER A 334 22.50 -12.48 -17.91
N SER A 335 22.65 -12.01 -16.67
CA SER A 335 23.63 -11.05 -16.14
C SER A 335 23.24 -9.56 -16.07
N SER A 336 23.11 -9.14 -14.81
CA SER A 336 23.28 -7.80 -14.23
C SER A 336 22.09 -6.83 -14.18
N SER A 337 21.81 -6.39 -12.94
CA SER A 337 20.86 -5.37 -12.44
C SER A 337 19.40 -5.80 -12.21
N ASN A 338 18.97 -5.63 -10.94
CA ASN A 338 17.57 -5.67 -10.50
C ASN A 338 16.77 -4.63 -11.30
N ASN A 339 15.93 -5.06 -12.24
CA ASN A 339 14.96 -4.18 -12.90
C ASN A 339 13.55 -4.50 -12.39
N GLU A 340 12.89 -3.51 -11.78
CA GLU A 340 11.60 -3.63 -11.08
C GLU A 340 10.38 -3.87 -11.98
N HIS A 341 10.53 -4.14 -13.28
CA HIS A 341 9.43 -4.21 -14.25
C HIS A 341 9.58 -5.31 -15.33
N GLU A 342 10.00 -6.51 -14.94
CA GLU A 342 10.10 -7.66 -15.86
C GLU A 342 8.71 -8.12 -16.37
N LEU A 343 8.55 -8.21 -17.69
CA LEU A 343 7.32 -8.68 -18.35
C LEU A 343 7.18 -10.20 -18.23
N ILE A 344 6.05 -10.68 -17.70
CA ILE A 344 5.78 -12.11 -17.58
C ILE A 344 4.80 -12.55 -18.67
N PRO A 345 5.20 -13.40 -19.63
CA PRO A 345 4.30 -13.88 -20.68
C PRO A 345 3.38 -14.99 -20.15
N CYS A 346 2.29 -15.25 -20.88
CA CYS A 346 1.44 -16.42 -20.66
C CYS A 346 2.24 -17.75 -20.73
N ARG A 347 1.85 -18.73 -19.91
CA ARG A 347 2.45 -20.08 -19.82
C ARG A 347 2.55 -20.80 -21.17
N HIS A 348 1.54 -20.65 -22.02
CA HIS A 348 1.54 -21.23 -23.37
C HIS A 348 1.88 -20.20 -24.46
N LYS A 349 2.42 -19.03 -24.09
CA LYS A 349 2.85 -17.98 -25.02
C LYS A 349 1.76 -17.51 -26.00
N CYS A 350 0.49 -17.45 -25.58
CA CYS A 350 -0.60 -17.00 -26.44
C CYS A 350 -0.65 -15.47 -26.68
N GLY A 351 0.38 -14.72 -26.32
CA GLY A 351 0.47 -13.25 -26.45
C GLY A 351 -0.04 -12.42 -25.26
N HIS A 352 -0.68 -13.04 -24.26
CA HIS A 352 -1.07 -12.33 -23.03
C HIS A 352 0.13 -12.12 -22.11
N VAL A 353 0.14 -10.99 -21.39
CA VAL A 353 1.24 -10.58 -20.49
C VAL A 353 0.74 -10.18 -19.11
N TYR A 354 1.62 -10.29 -18.12
CA TYR A 354 1.34 -10.08 -16.72
C TYR A 354 2.43 -9.23 -16.06
N CYS A 355 2.03 -8.46 -15.04
CA CYS A 355 2.93 -7.55 -14.32
C CYS A 355 3.78 -8.24 -13.25
N CYS A 356 3.42 -9.46 -12.87
CA CYS A 356 4.09 -10.28 -11.87
C CYS A 356 3.58 -11.73 -11.98
N LEU A 357 4.29 -12.67 -11.34
CA LEU A 357 4.00 -14.09 -11.50
C LEU A 357 2.66 -14.41 -10.87
N GLU A 358 2.39 -13.80 -9.72
CA GLU A 358 1.14 -13.91 -8.97
C GLU A 358 -0.07 -13.59 -9.87
N CYS A 359 -0.02 -12.50 -10.66
CA CYS A 359 -1.10 -12.17 -11.59
C CYS A 359 -1.27 -13.19 -12.74
N GLN A 360 -0.18 -13.82 -13.21
CA GLN A 360 -0.25 -14.89 -14.21
C GLN A 360 -0.91 -16.14 -13.63
N GLU A 361 -0.57 -16.49 -12.39
CA GLU A 361 -1.14 -17.63 -11.68
C GLU A 361 -2.62 -17.43 -11.37
N ASP A 362 -2.98 -16.26 -10.85
CA ASP A 362 -4.36 -15.91 -10.52
C ASP A 362 -5.27 -15.92 -11.75
N ASP A 363 -4.81 -15.42 -12.90
CA ASP A 363 -5.61 -15.45 -14.12
C ASP A 363 -5.75 -16.87 -14.69
N TRP A 364 -4.69 -17.65 -14.58
CA TRP A 364 -4.68 -19.05 -15.01
C TRP A 364 -5.66 -19.89 -14.18
N GLU A 365 -5.57 -19.78 -12.85
CA GLU A 365 -6.36 -20.59 -11.93
C GLU A 365 -7.79 -20.06 -11.78
N TRP A 366 -7.97 -18.75 -11.61
CA TRP A 366 -9.25 -18.14 -11.24
C TRP A 366 -9.81 -17.21 -12.32
N GLY A 367 -8.96 -16.51 -13.05
CA GLY A 367 -9.39 -15.52 -14.05
C GLY A 367 -9.97 -16.10 -15.34
N GLY A 368 -9.82 -17.41 -15.55
CA GLY A 368 -10.42 -18.16 -16.66
C GLY A 368 -9.51 -18.31 -17.88
N HIS A 369 -8.30 -17.76 -17.83
CA HIS A 369 -7.37 -17.79 -18.96
C HIS A 369 -6.95 -19.22 -19.33
N SER A 370 -6.86 -20.16 -18.38
CA SER A 370 -6.53 -21.57 -18.67
C SER A 370 -7.45 -22.21 -19.73
N GLU A 371 -8.72 -21.80 -19.77
CA GLU A 371 -9.75 -22.32 -20.68
C GLU A 371 -9.81 -21.55 -22.00
N LEU A 372 -9.40 -20.28 -21.97
CA LEU A 372 -9.43 -19.34 -23.10
C LEU A 372 -8.04 -19.13 -23.71
N CYS A 373 -7.04 -19.91 -23.30
CA CYS A 373 -5.69 -19.85 -23.83
C CYS A 373 -5.61 -20.61 -25.16
N THR A 374 -5.17 -19.94 -26.22
CA THR A 374 -4.96 -20.57 -27.53
C THR A 374 -3.58 -21.21 -27.68
N GLY A 375 -2.68 -20.95 -26.73
CA GLY A 375 -1.25 -21.21 -26.89
C GLY A 375 -0.62 -20.40 -28.03
N TRP A 376 0.63 -20.73 -28.35
CA TRP A 376 1.35 -20.22 -29.52
C TRP A 376 0.73 -20.80 -30.80
N ILE A 377 0.41 -19.94 -31.76
CA ILE A 377 -0.13 -20.33 -33.06
C ILE A 377 0.95 -20.03 -34.10
N GLU A 378 1.52 -21.06 -34.71
CA GLU A 378 2.46 -20.90 -35.82
C GLU A 378 1.72 -20.46 -37.08
N GLU A 379 2.19 -19.40 -37.73
CA GLU A 379 1.75 -19.04 -39.07
C GLU A 379 2.24 -20.12 -40.06
N GLU A 380 1.28 -20.73 -40.75
CA GLU A 380 1.44 -21.65 -41.91
C GLU A 380 1.65 -23.15 -41.64
N SER A 381 0.54 -23.89 -41.66
CA SER A 381 0.38 -24.96 -42.66
C SER A 381 -1.10 -25.11 -43.01
N GLY A 382 -1.47 -24.75 -44.24
CA GLY A 382 -2.86 -24.65 -44.73
C GLY A 382 -3.63 -25.97 -44.88
N SER A 383 -3.52 -26.88 -43.92
CA SER A 383 -4.18 -28.21 -43.95
C SER A 383 -4.73 -28.72 -42.62
N THR A 384 -4.58 -27.97 -41.51
CA THR A 384 -5.15 -28.33 -40.20
C THR A 384 -6.46 -27.58 -39.94
N PRO A 385 -7.53 -28.23 -39.40
CA PRO A 385 -8.74 -27.53 -39.00
C PRO A 385 -8.42 -26.46 -37.95
N ILE A 386 -8.85 -25.23 -38.18
CA ILE A 386 -8.67 -24.11 -37.23
C ILE A 386 -9.30 -24.50 -35.89
N HIS A 387 -8.53 -24.42 -34.80
CA HIS A 387 -8.99 -24.77 -33.45
C HIS A 387 -10.27 -23.97 -33.10
N PRO A 388 -11.33 -24.57 -32.51
CA PRO A 388 -12.60 -23.89 -32.28
C PRO A 388 -12.48 -22.60 -31.44
N LEU A 389 -11.58 -22.58 -30.45
CA LEU A 389 -11.30 -21.38 -29.66
C LEU A 389 -10.67 -20.24 -30.50
N LEU A 390 -9.83 -20.59 -31.47
CA LEU A 390 -9.25 -19.62 -32.38
C LEU A 390 -10.33 -19.06 -33.31
N GLN A 391 -11.23 -19.91 -33.82
CA GLN A 391 -12.40 -19.45 -34.58
C GLN A 391 -13.30 -18.51 -33.77
N PHE A 392 -13.55 -18.81 -32.49
CA PHE A 392 -14.31 -17.93 -31.61
C PHE A 392 -13.64 -16.55 -31.46
N LYS A 393 -12.33 -16.50 -31.19
CA LYS A 393 -11.61 -15.23 -31.03
C LYS A 393 -11.55 -14.43 -32.34
N LEU A 394 -11.40 -15.10 -33.49
CA LEU A 394 -11.47 -14.48 -34.80
C LEU A 394 -12.86 -13.88 -35.06
N HIS A 395 -13.92 -14.65 -34.82
CA HIS A 395 -15.30 -14.17 -34.93
C HIS A 395 -15.57 -12.97 -34.01
N ALA A 396 -15.15 -13.04 -32.75
CA ALA A 396 -15.30 -11.93 -31.81
C ALA A 396 -14.57 -10.66 -32.28
N ARG A 397 -13.35 -10.80 -32.79
CA ARG A 397 -12.58 -9.67 -33.34
C ARG A 397 -13.23 -9.07 -34.60
N GLU A 398 -13.77 -9.90 -35.49
CA GLU A 398 -14.38 -9.47 -36.75
C GLU A 398 -15.79 -8.88 -36.56
N THR A 399 -16.49 -9.25 -35.49
CA THR A 399 -17.88 -8.83 -35.26
C THR A 399 -18.02 -7.83 -34.12
N ASN A 400 -17.69 -8.24 -32.89
CA ASN A 400 -17.74 -7.39 -31.70
C ASN A 400 -16.88 -7.96 -30.56
N GLU A 401 -15.89 -7.21 -30.10
CA GLU A 401 -14.95 -7.63 -29.07
C GLU A 401 -15.60 -7.91 -27.70
N ILE A 402 -16.82 -7.43 -27.45
CA ILE A 402 -17.58 -7.71 -26.22
C ILE A 402 -17.71 -9.20 -25.95
N PHE A 403 -17.73 -10.03 -27.00
CA PHE A 403 -17.76 -11.49 -26.86
C PHE A 403 -16.53 -12.04 -26.14
N LEU A 404 -15.35 -11.42 -26.25
CA LEU A 404 -14.15 -11.81 -25.52
C LEU A 404 -14.31 -11.58 -24.01
N LEU A 405 -14.85 -10.41 -23.62
CA LEU A 405 -15.16 -10.09 -22.22
C LEU A 405 -16.24 -11.03 -21.66
N ILE A 406 -17.27 -11.33 -22.46
CA ILE A 406 -18.34 -12.26 -22.09
C ILE A 406 -17.81 -13.68 -21.91
N ALA A 407 -16.90 -14.15 -22.77
CA ALA A 407 -16.27 -15.46 -22.59
C ALA A 407 -15.50 -15.54 -21.27
N THR A 408 -14.72 -14.52 -20.94
CA THR A 408 -14.02 -14.41 -19.65
C THR A 408 -15.01 -14.42 -18.48
N TRP A 409 -16.10 -13.66 -18.58
CA TRP A 409 -17.14 -13.60 -17.56
C TRP A 409 -17.83 -14.95 -17.37
N LEU A 410 -18.22 -15.61 -18.46
CA LEU A 410 -18.83 -16.94 -18.46
C LEU A 410 -17.92 -18.00 -17.84
N VAL A 411 -16.66 -18.08 -18.27
CA VAL A 411 -15.72 -19.06 -17.70
C VAL A 411 -15.53 -18.83 -16.21
N ARG A 412 -15.47 -17.58 -15.74
CA ARG A 412 -15.41 -17.25 -14.31
C ARG A 412 -16.66 -17.74 -13.56
N ILE A 413 -17.86 -17.49 -14.08
CA ILE A 413 -19.13 -18.01 -13.51
C ILE A 413 -19.09 -19.53 -13.41
N LEU A 414 -18.64 -20.18 -14.49
CA LEU A 414 -18.68 -21.63 -14.62
C LEU A 414 -17.60 -22.35 -13.79
N LYS A 415 -16.42 -21.76 -13.58
CA LYS A 415 -15.35 -22.33 -12.74
C LYS A 415 -15.67 -22.26 -11.25
N GLN A 416 -16.47 -21.28 -10.80
CA GLN A 416 -16.81 -21.08 -9.39
C GLN A 416 -17.96 -21.97 -8.89
N ASN A 417 -18.62 -22.73 -9.77
CA ASN A 417 -19.56 -23.82 -9.43
C ASN A 417 -20.66 -23.46 -8.42
N VAL A 418 -21.16 -22.23 -8.47
CA VAL A 418 -22.11 -21.69 -7.49
C VAL A 418 -23.55 -22.13 -7.84
N PRO A 419 -24.35 -22.63 -6.88
CA PRO A 419 -25.69 -23.15 -7.15
C PRO A 419 -26.69 -22.06 -7.60
N TYR A 420 -27.55 -22.39 -8.57
CA TYR A 420 -28.70 -21.60 -9.03
C TYR A 420 -29.98 -22.16 -8.39
N GLU A 421 -30.63 -21.41 -7.49
CA GLU A 421 -31.99 -21.70 -7.02
C GLU A 421 -32.91 -20.54 -7.41
N ASP A 422 -34.01 -20.86 -8.10
CA ASP A 422 -35.01 -19.90 -8.57
C ASP A 422 -36.22 -19.89 -7.63
N ASP A 423 -36.79 -18.69 -7.48
CA ASP A 423 -38.02 -18.30 -6.79
C ASP A 423 -38.17 -18.46 -5.24
N ASP A 424 -38.54 -17.33 -4.62
CA ASP A 424 -39.13 -17.18 -3.27
C ASP A 424 -38.26 -17.24 -1.99
N ASN A 425 -37.05 -16.64 -1.99
CA ASN A 425 -36.56 -15.70 -0.95
C ASN A 425 -35.05 -15.36 -1.10
N ASN A 426 -34.76 -14.48 -2.05
CA ASN A 426 -33.78 -13.38 -2.02
C ASN A 426 -32.29 -13.66 -1.67
N HIS A 427 -31.68 -14.71 -2.22
CA HIS A 427 -30.23 -14.75 -2.43
C HIS A 427 -29.93 -14.86 -3.92
N VAL A 428 -29.65 -13.70 -4.53
CA VAL A 428 -29.29 -13.58 -5.94
C VAL A 428 -27.79 -13.81 -6.09
N HIS A 429 -27.38 -14.68 -7.02
CA HIS A 429 -25.98 -14.99 -7.25
C HIS A 429 -25.22 -13.71 -7.69
N PRO A 430 -23.99 -13.45 -7.20
CA PRO A 430 -23.29 -12.18 -7.46
C PRO A 430 -23.23 -11.83 -8.95
N TYR A 431 -23.09 -12.83 -9.82
CA TYR A 431 -23.04 -12.67 -11.27
C TYR A 431 -24.41 -12.64 -11.98
N THR A 432 -25.48 -13.11 -11.34
CA THR A 432 -26.84 -13.13 -11.92
C THR A 432 -27.67 -11.94 -11.48
N ASP A 433 -27.24 -11.25 -10.42
CA ASP A 433 -27.83 -10.01 -9.96
C ASP A 433 -27.88 -9.03 -11.14
N PHE A 434 -26.87 -9.01 -12.01
CA PHE A 434 -26.74 -8.05 -13.10
C PHE A 434 -27.62 -8.27 -14.33
N MET A 435 -28.35 -9.39 -14.43
CA MET A 435 -29.12 -9.77 -15.63
C MET A 435 -30.16 -8.72 -16.05
N MET A 436 -29.90 -8.05 -17.18
CA MET A 436 -30.81 -7.10 -17.82
C MET A 436 -31.45 -7.69 -19.08
N ASN A 437 -32.27 -6.91 -19.79
CA ASN A 437 -32.87 -7.32 -21.07
C ASN A 437 -31.79 -7.81 -22.05
N PRO A 438 -32.09 -8.79 -22.92
CA PRO A 438 -31.14 -9.29 -23.89
C PRO A 438 -30.67 -8.17 -24.83
N TRP A 439 -29.44 -8.27 -25.35
CA TRP A 439 -28.77 -7.24 -26.13
C TRP A 439 -29.65 -6.54 -27.19
N TRP A 440 -30.42 -7.32 -27.93
CA TRP A 440 -31.30 -6.80 -28.99
C TRP A 440 -32.53 -6.05 -28.47
N GLU A 441 -32.92 -6.20 -27.21
CA GLU A 441 -33.98 -5.38 -26.58
C GLU A 441 -33.41 -4.06 -26.07
N VAL A 442 -32.19 -4.07 -25.55
CA VAL A 442 -31.44 -2.87 -25.16
C VAL A 442 -31.23 -1.96 -26.38
N LYS A 443 -30.60 -2.46 -27.45
CA LYS A 443 -30.35 -1.68 -28.67
C LYS A 443 -31.60 -1.30 -29.46
N ASN A 444 -32.73 -1.98 -29.27
CA ASN A 444 -33.98 -1.58 -29.93
C ASN A 444 -34.67 -0.39 -29.26
N GLN A 445 -34.42 -0.12 -27.97
CA GLN A 445 -34.99 1.05 -27.31
C GLN A 445 -34.46 2.36 -27.94
N GLU A 446 -33.18 2.38 -28.28
CA GLU A 446 -32.49 3.44 -29.03
C GLU A 446 -33.17 3.71 -30.39
N VAL A 447 -33.46 2.64 -31.14
CA VAL A 447 -34.11 2.74 -32.46
C VAL A 447 -35.59 3.12 -32.35
N LEU A 448 -36.29 2.67 -31.30
CA LEU A 448 -37.71 3.02 -31.06
C LEU A 448 -37.89 4.48 -30.63
N TYR A 449 -36.94 5.04 -29.87
CA TYR A 449 -36.91 6.47 -29.54
C TYR A 449 -36.73 7.33 -30.80
N ASN A 450 -35.80 6.94 -31.67
CA ASN A 450 -35.58 7.61 -32.96
C ASN A 450 -36.74 7.43 -33.96
N ALA A 451 -37.42 6.27 -33.92
CA ALA A 451 -38.57 5.96 -34.78
C ALA A 451 -39.84 6.78 -34.46
N ALA A 452 -39.99 7.28 -33.23
CA ALA A 452 -41.09 8.18 -32.87
C ALA A 452 -41.12 9.46 -33.72
N ASN A 453 -39.97 9.85 -34.29
CA ASN A 453 -39.81 11.04 -35.11
C ASN A 453 -39.63 10.74 -36.62
N ASN A 454 -39.58 9.47 -37.04
CA ASN A 454 -39.39 9.10 -38.46
C ASN A 454 -39.96 7.69 -38.81
N PRO A 455 -41.04 7.58 -39.62
CA PRO A 455 -41.73 6.31 -39.88
C PRO A 455 -40.91 5.21 -40.62
N GLY A 456 -39.80 5.55 -41.26
CA GLY A 456 -38.95 4.61 -42.00
C GLY A 456 -38.07 3.70 -41.13
N VAL A 457 -37.88 4.07 -39.86
CA VAL A 457 -36.90 3.47 -38.93
C VAL A 457 -37.36 2.11 -38.36
N PHE A 458 -38.65 1.79 -38.43
CA PHE A 458 -39.19 0.52 -37.93
C PHE A 458 -38.68 -0.72 -38.67
N ALA A 459 -38.38 -0.59 -39.98
CA ALA A 459 -37.81 -1.69 -40.76
C ALA A 459 -36.34 -1.95 -40.39
N GLU A 460 -35.59 -0.89 -40.05
CA GLU A 460 -34.19 -0.95 -39.62
C GLU A 460 -34.06 -1.57 -38.22
N ALA A 461 -34.97 -1.23 -37.29
CA ALA A 461 -35.05 -1.84 -35.96
C ALA A 461 -35.23 -3.37 -36.00
N ALA A 462 -36.16 -3.84 -36.85
CA ALA A 462 -36.43 -5.26 -37.01
C ALA A 462 -35.24 -6.01 -37.66
N SER A 463 -34.55 -5.36 -38.60
CA SER A 463 -33.33 -5.88 -39.21
C SER A 463 -32.19 -6.01 -38.20
N LEU A 464 -31.93 -4.95 -37.41
CA LEU A 464 -30.92 -4.94 -36.35
C LEU A 464 -31.17 -6.03 -35.30
N LYS A 465 -32.43 -6.17 -34.84
CA LYS A 465 -32.82 -7.25 -33.91
C LYS A 465 -32.45 -8.64 -34.43
N LYS A 466 -32.68 -8.86 -35.71
CA LYS A 466 -32.39 -10.15 -36.38
C LYS A 466 -30.89 -10.39 -36.44
N THR A 467 -30.11 -9.39 -36.81
CA THR A 467 -28.64 -9.46 -36.87
C THR A 467 -28.02 -9.76 -35.51
N LEU A 468 -28.41 -9.04 -34.46
CA LEU A 468 -27.87 -9.25 -33.11
C LEU A 468 -28.17 -10.66 -32.56
N LYS A 469 -29.37 -11.19 -32.82
CA LYS A 469 -29.72 -12.57 -32.47
C LYS A 469 -28.84 -13.59 -33.21
N GLN A 470 -28.59 -13.36 -34.49
CA GLN A 470 -27.74 -14.21 -35.30
C GLN A 470 -26.29 -14.20 -34.78
N LEU A 471 -25.74 -13.02 -34.45
CA LEU A 471 -24.41 -12.89 -33.87
C LEU A 471 -24.27 -13.64 -32.54
N CYS A 472 -25.25 -13.52 -31.63
CA CYS A 472 -25.24 -14.30 -30.38
C CYS A 472 -25.29 -15.82 -30.65
N GLN A 473 -26.01 -16.27 -31.67
CA GLN A 473 -26.08 -17.70 -32.04
C GLN A 473 -24.76 -18.21 -32.60
N GLU A 474 -24.14 -17.46 -33.52
CA GLU A 474 -22.86 -17.80 -34.14
C GLU A 474 -21.74 -17.81 -33.08
N SER A 475 -21.64 -16.75 -32.28
CA SER A 475 -20.67 -16.62 -31.20
C SER A 475 -20.82 -17.73 -30.15
N HIS A 476 -22.06 -18.04 -29.73
CA HIS A 476 -22.35 -19.16 -28.85
C HIS A 476 -21.90 -20.50 -29.45
N SER A 477 -22.21 -20.76 -30.73
CA SER A 477 -21.81 -22.00 -31.41
C SER A 477 -20.29 -22.17 -31.41
N HIS A 478 -19.54 -21.11 -31.71
CA HIS A 478 -18.07 -21.16 -31.68
C HIS A 478 -17.54 -21.39 -30.26
N LEU A 479 -18.07 -20.69 -29.25
CA LEU A 479 -17.63 -20.82 -27.86
C LEU A 479 -17.97 -22.20 -27.28
N GLN A 480 -19.16 -22.74 -27.60
CA GLN A 480 -19.60 -24.06 -27.16
C GLN A 480 -18.73 -25.17 -27.74
N GLN A 481 -18.28 -25.04 -29.00
CA GLN A 481 -17.33 -25.99 -29.60
C GLN A 481 -15.93 -25.89 -29.00
N ALA A 482 -15.56 -24.72 -28.47
CA ALA A 482 -14.27 -24.47 -27.84
C ALA A 482 -14.19 -24.96 -26.39
N LEU A 483 -15.31 -24.95 -25.68
CA LEU A 483 -15.38 -25.31 -24.26
C LEU A 483 -15.75 -26.80 -24.10
N PRO A 484 -15.04 -27.58 -23.27
CA PRO A 484 -15.31 -29.01 -23.09
C PRO A 484 -16.69 -29.28 -22.46
N GLY A 485 -17.27 -30.46 -22.70
CA GLY A 485 -18.66 -30.83 -22.41
C GLY A 485 -19.20 -30.61 -20.97
N ARG A 486 -18.33 -30.29 -19.99
CA ARG A 486 -18.72 -29.89 -18.63
C ARG A 486 -19.56 -28.60 -18.57
N TYR A 487 -19.59 -27.80 -19.65
CA TYR A 487 -20.30 -26.52 -19.71
C TYR A 487 -21.61 -26.57 -20.52
N GLU A 488 -21.91 -27.69 -21.18
CA GLU A 488 -23.06 -27.83 -22.10
C GLU A 488 -24.43 -27.67 -21.43
N SER A 489 -24.52 -27.91 -20.12
CA SER A 489 -25.76 -27.82 -19.33
C SER A 489 -25.97 -26.47 -18.64
N SER A 490 -25.07 -25.51 -18.85
CA SER A 490 -25.16 -24.20 -18.19
C SER A 490 -26.26 -23.33 -18.80
N PRO A 491 -27.12 -22.69 -17.97
CA PRO A 491 -28.10 -21.71 -18.48
C PRO A 491 -27.41 -20.48 -19.09
N TRP A 492 -26.16 -20.21 -18.70
CA TRP A 492 -25.37 -19.04 -19.12
C TRP A 492 -24.71 -19.23 -20.49
N LEU A 493 -24.32 -20.46 -20.82
CA LEU A 493 -23.75 -20.80 -22.13
C LEU A 493 -24.89 -21.13 -23.12
N THR A 494 -25.74 -20.15 -23.38
CA THR A 494 -26.80 -20.20 -24.40
C THR A 494 -26.82 -18.88 -25.18
N PRO A 495 -27.37 -18.81 -26.41
CA PRO A 495 -27.46 -17.54 -27.14
C PRO A 495 -28.24 -16.48 -26.35
N LEU A 496 -29.25 -16.91 -25.59
CA LEU A 496 -30.06 -16.02 -24.75
C LEU A 496 -29.29 -15.58 -23.50
N GLY A 497 -28.61 -16.50 -22.80
CA GLY A 497 -27.76 -16.17 -21.66
C GLY A 497 -26.64 -15.20 -22.02
N MET A 498 -25.94 -15.43 -23.13
CA MET A 498 -24.95 -14.50 -23.67
C MET A 498 -25.57 -13.13 -23.99
N ALA A 499 -26.76 -13.10 -24.60
CA ALA A 499 -27.43 -11.84 -24.91
C ALA A 499 -27.82 -11.07 -23.64
N HIS A 500 -28.23 -11.74 -22.57
CA HIS A 500 -28.52 -11.10 -21.28
C HIS A 500 -27.24 -10.54 -20.63
N LEU A 501 -26.14 -11.29 -20.65
CA LEU A 501 -24.85 -10.78 -20.14
C LEU A 501 -24.39 -9.55 -20.94
N ILE A 502 -24.49 -9.58 -22.28
CA ILE A 502 -24.15 -8.43 -23.12
C ILE A 502 -25.07 -7.24 -22.82
N GLY A 503 -26.39 -7.46 -22.74
CA GLY A 503 -27.33 -6.40 -22.36
C GLY A 503 -27.03 -5.82 -20.97
N SER A 504 -26.54 -6.65 -20.05
CA SER A 504 -26.11 -6.22 -18.72
C SER A 504 -24.85 -5.34 -18.79
N LEU A 505 -23.89 -5.67 -19.66
CA LEU A 505 -22.72 -4.84 -19.91
C LEU A 505 -23.12 -3.51 -20.56
N GLU A 506 -23.94 -3.53 -21.61
CA GLU A 506 -24.35 -2.32 -22.35
C GLU A 506 -25.12 -1.31 -21.48
N GLN A 507 -25.87 -1.78 -20.48
CA GLN A 507 -26.66 -0.90 -19.62
C GLN A 507 -25.98 -0.52 -18.30
N ASN A 508 -24.99 -1.30 -17.82
CA ASN A 508 -24.39 -1.11 -16.49
C ASN A 508 -22.86 -1.05 -16.48
N CYS A 509 -22.16 -1.22 -17.61
CA CYS A 509 -20.70 -1.12 -17.61
C CYS A 509 -20.23 0.31 -17.46
N LEU A 510 -19.09 0.42 -16.80
CA LEU A 510 -18.33 1.66 -16.73
C LEU A 510 -17.20 1.57 -17.76
N GLY A 511 -17.18 2.54 -18.69
CA GLY A 511 -16.04 2.73 -19.57
C GLY A 511 -14.81 3.07 -18.73
N ILE A 512 -13.70 2.37 -18.99
CA ILE A 512 -12.41 2.68 -18.38
C ILE A 512 -11.65 3.53 -19.38
N ARG A 513 -11.18 4.70 -18.94
CA ARG A 513 -10.12 5.44 -19.63
C ARG A 513 -9.05 5.83 -18.61
N ARG A 514 -7.83 5.34 -18.79
CA ARG A 514 -6.68 5.65 -17.92
C ARG A 514 -5.53 6.17 -18.77
N LYS A 515 -5.10 7.41 -18.53
CA LYS A 515 -3.96 8.02 -19.26
C LYS A 515 -2.72 7.12 -19.24
N HIS A 516 -1.99 7.10 -20.35
CA HIS A 516 -0.80 6.27 -20.49
C HIS A 516 0.31 6.75 -19.54
N ALA A 517 0.97 5.82 -18.85
CA ALA A 517 1.96 6.18 -17.83
C ALA A 517 3.24 6.85 -18.39
N VAL A 518 3.51 6.66 -19.69
CA VAL A 518 4.68 7.27 -20.38
C VAL A 518 4.55 8.78 -20.56
N HIS A 519 3.34 9.31 -20.75
CA HIS A 519 3.08 10.73 -21.00
C HIS A 519 3.87 11.63 -20.06
N ARG A 520 3.80 11.35 -18.75
CA ARG A 520 4.50 12.13 -17.73
C ARG A 520 5.97 11.74 -17.58
N ASN A 521 6.31 10.48 -17.82
CA ASN A 521 7.69 10.01 -17.73
C ASN A 521 8.59 10.66 -18.79
N ILE A 522 8.11 10.83 -20.02
CA ILE A 522 8.85 11.57 -21.05
C ILE A 522 9.03 13.02 -20.63
N MET A 523 8.01 13.66 -20.04
CA MET A 523 8.12 15.06 -19.60
C MET A 523 9.05 15.24 -18.38
N GLU A 524 8.99 14.33 -17.41
CA GLU A 524 9.70 14.45 -16.13
C GLU A 524 11.12 13.84 -16.16
N ASN A 525 11.44 12.94 -17.10
CA ASN A 525 12.71 12.21 -17.14
C ASN A 525 13.57 12.58 -18.37
N ALA A 526 14.53 13.50 -18.16
CA ALA A 526 15.44 13.96 -19.21
C ALA A 526 16.41 12.86 -19.70
N GLU A 527 16.84 11.94 -18.82
CA GLU A 527 17.72 10.82 -19.20
C GLU A 527 16.98 9.85 -20.13
N LEU A 528 15.70 9.55 -19.82
CA LEU A 528 14.84 8.74 -20.69
C LEU A 528 14.65 9.41 -22.06
N ARG A 529 14.45 10.73 -22.10
CA ARG A 529 14.35 11.48 -23.37
C ARG A 529 15.62 11.42 -24.19
N GLN A 530 16.79 11.50 -23.55
CA GLN A 530 18.08 11.42 -24.23
C GLN A 530 18.37 10.01 -24.73
N GLU A 531 18.12 9.00 -23.90
CA GLU A 531 18.38 7.60 -24.22
C GLU A 531 17.46 7.08 -25.34
N MET A 532 16.17 7.44 -25.27
CA MET A 532 15.14 6.99 -26.21
C MET A 532 14.83 8.06 -27.29
N HIS A 533 15.76 8.98 -27.53
CA HIS A 533 15.53 10.15 -28.39
C HIS A 533 15.02 9.74 -29.77
N SER A 534 15.74 8.85 -30.45
CA SER A 534 15.39 8.40 -31.80
C SER A 534 14.02 7.74 -31.87
N GLU A 535 13.65 6.96 -30.86
CA GLU A 535 12.35 6.31 -30.77
C GLU A 535 11.21 7.30 -30.48
N ILE A 536 11.44 8.31 -29.64
CA ILE A 536 10.46 9.37 -29.37
C ILE A 536 10.20 10.19 -30.63
N ILE A 537 11.23 10.52 -31.41
CA ILE A 537 11.08 11.20 -32.71
C ILE A 537 10.20 10.37 -33.64
N ARG A 538 10.47 9.07 -33.78
CA ARG A 538 9.62 8.18 -34.59
C ARG A 538 8.17 8.09 -34.09
N CYS A 539 7.95 8.13 -32.78
CA CYS A 539 6.59 8.20 -32.22
C CYS A 539 5.86 9.47 -32.68
N LEU A 540 6.55 10.61 -32.67
CA LEU A 540 5.99 11.91 -33.09
C LEU A 540 5.75 11.96 -34.61
N GLU A 541 6.66 11.43 -35.43
CA GLU A 541 6.48 11.28 -36.89
C GLU A 541 5.23 10.47 -37.20
N ARG A 542 5.06 9.36 -36.48
CA ARG A 542 3.93 8.44 -36.70
C ARG A 542 2.61 9.00 -36.21
N ALA A 543 2.63 9.83 -35.16
CA ALA A 543 1.47 10.61 -34.73
C ALA A 543 1.15 11.78 -35.69
N GLY A 544 1.96 11.99 -36.74
CA GLY A 544 1.78 13.08 -37.70
C GLY A 544 2.12 14.46 -37.13
N MET A 545 2.85 14.52 -36.02
CA MET A 545 3.22 15.76 -35.35
C MET A 545 4.47 16.40 -35.98
N ILE A 546 5.26 15.66 -36.76
CA ILE A 546 6.47 16.10 -37.48
C ILE A 546 6.59 15.42 -38.86
N GLY A 547 7.26 16.08 -39.82
CA GLY A 547 7.37 15.62 -41.22
C GLY A 547 8.37 14.47 -41.43
N THR A 548 8.13 13.63 -42.44
CA THR A 548 9.02 12.52 -42.82
C THR A 548 10.22 13.06 -43.60
N GLY A 549 11.41 13.11 -42.99
CA GLY A 549 12.63 13.69 -43.57
C GLY A 549 13.26 12.94 -44.75
N ASP A 550 12.47 12.50 -45.73
CA ASP A 550 12.94 11.91 -46.98
C ASP A 550 12.73 12.91 -48.15
N GLY A 551 13.65 13.86 -48.27
CA GLY A 551 13.67 14.89 -49.31
C GLY A 551 15.07 15.08 -49.95
N GLU A 552 15.33 14.28 -50.98
CA GLU A 552 16.12 14.56 -52.20
C GLU A 552 17.64 14.87 -52.15
N GLU A 553 18.37 13.94 -52.77
CA GLU A 553 19.49 14.13 -53.71
C GLU A 553 20.54 15.22 -53.44
N CYS A 554 21.67 14.76 -52.90
CA CYS A 554 23.01 15.28 -53.17
C CYS A 554 23.19 15.70 -54.64
N SER A 555 23.13 17.00 -54.91
CA SER A 555 23.66 17.59 -56.14
C SER A 555 24.62 18.73 -55.84
N SER A 556 25.90 18.42 -56.06
CA SER A 556 26.99 19.24 -56.60
C SER A 556 27.06 20.75 -56.32
N ASP A 557 28.27 21.14 -55.91
CA ASP A 557 28.92 22.43 -56.08
C ASP A 557 28.53 23.55 -55.10
N CYS A 558 29.41 23.80 -54.12
CA CYS A 558 30.31 24.96 -54.14
C CYS A 558 31.46 24.80 -53.13
N SER A 559 32.68 25.03 -53.61
CA SER A 559 33.95 24.93 -52.92
C SER A 559 34.35 26.23 -52.18
N ASP A 560 35.38 26.07 -51.35
CA ASP A 560 36.42 27.05 -50.99
C ASP A 560 36.29 27.87 -49.67
N ASP A 561 37.12 27.42 -48.72
CA ASP A 561 38.25 28.13 -48.10
C ASP A 561 38.10 29.10 -46.90
N HIS A 562 39.04 28.85 -45.97
CA HIS A 562 39.71 29.71 -44.98
C HIS A 562 39.20 29.81 -43.53
N ASP A 563 39.86 29.00 -42.67
CA ASP A 563 40.77 29.41 -41.58
C ASP A 563 40.48 30.65 -40.70
N GLN A 564 40.62 30.36 -39.39
CA GLN A 564 41.16 31.17 -38.28
C GLN A 564 40.23 31.79 -37.22
N ASP A 565 40.41 31.24 -36.01
CA ASP A 565 40.62 31.88 -34.70
C ASP A 565 39.60 32.85 -34.10
N GLU A 566 39.17 32.42 -32.91
CA GLU A 566 38.89 33.17 -31.69
C GLU A 566 38.81 34.70 -31.80
N THR A 567 37.63 35.25 -31.46
CA THR A 567 37.50 36.14 -30.30
C THR A 567 36.03 36.43 -29.99
N LYS A 568 35.72 36.38 -28.69
CA LYS A 568 34.53 36.97 -28.08
C LYS A 568 34.41 38.44 -28.49
N ASP A 569 33.20 38.91 -28.78
CA ASP A 569 32.44 39.73 -27.82
C ASP A 569 31.10 40.22 -28.38
N THR A 570 30.10 40.15 -27.48
CA THR A 570 28.96 41.05 -27.31
C THR A 570 27.78 41.12 -28.30
N ILE A 571 26.65 40.60 -27.83
CA ILE A 571 25.33 41.26 -27.62
C ILE A 571 24.77 42.08 -28.80
N THR A 572 23.60 41.68 -29.33
CA THR A 572 22.32 42.44 -29.25
C THR A 572 21.18 41.75 -30.01
N ASP A 573 20.03 41.72 -29.35
CA ASP A 573 18.67 41.99 -29.83
C ASP A 573 17.98 41.14 -30.92
N GLY A 574 16.70 40.88 -30.65
CA GLY A 574 15.68 40.97 -31.68
C GLY A 574 14.80 39.74 -31.83
N VAL A 575 13.70 39.71 -31.08
CA VAL A 575 12.48 39.01 -31.52
C VAL A 575 11.96 39.75 -32.76
N SER A 576 11.76 39.03 -33.87
CA SER A 576 10.87 39.46 -34.95
C SER A 576 9.93 38.31 -35.30
N ASP A 577 8.63 38.59 -35.13
CA ASP A 577 7.51 37.81 -35.64
C ASP A 577 7.59 37.67 -37.18
N GLY A 578 7.08 36.56 -37.71
CA GLY A 578 6.81 36.44 -39.14
C GLY A 578 6.59 35.02 -39.66
N GLU A 579 5.31 34.66 -39.74
CA GLU A 579 4.66 33.91 -40.83
C GLU A 579 4.86 32.39 -40.97
N ASP A 580 3.71 31.74 -41.14
CA ASP A 580 3.51 30.33 -41.47
C ASP A 580 4.25 29.95 -42.76
N GLU A 581 5.27 29.10 -42.64
CA GLU A 581 5.72 28.23 -43.71
C GLU A 581 5.76 26.80 -43.17
N GLU A 582 5.13 25.87 -43.91
CA GLU A 582 5.16 24.43 -43.72
C GLU A 582 6.62 23.93 -43.78
N GLY A 583 7.35 24.09 -42.68
CA GLY A 583 8.75 23.75 -42.56
C GLY A 583 8.91 22.39 -41.90
N GLU A 584 9.39 21.41 -42.66
CA GLU A 584 9.93 20.16 -42.12
C GLU A 584 10.88 20.49 -40.96
N TYR A 585 10.48 20.13 -39.73
CA TYR A 585 11.34 20.28 -38.58
C TYR A 585 12.56 19.38 -38.79
N SER A 586 13.74 19.98 -38.96
CA SER A 586 14.99 19.21 -39.03
C SER A 586 15.19 18.38 -37.75
N PHE A 587 15.90 17.25 -37.86
CA PHE A 587 16.23 16.38 -36.72
C PHE A 587 16.82 17.18 -35.53
N ASP A 588 17.63 18.19 -35.82
CA ASP A 588 18.24 19.07 -34.82
C ASP A 588 17.24 20.04 -34.19
N ASN A 589 16.22 20.51 -34.94
CA ASN A 589 15.17 21.38 -34.41
C ASN A 589 14.26 20.64 -33.41
N ILE A 590 13.94 19.37 -33.69
CA ILE A 590 13.11 18.56 -32.78
C ILE A 590 13.92 18.11 -31.56
N ALA A 591 15.20 17.77 -31.75
CA ALA A 591 16.12 17.52 -30.65
C ALA A 591 16.26 18.75 -29.75
N HIS A 592 16.34 19.95 -30.34
CA HIS A 592 16.37 21.20 -29.60
C HIS A 592 15.05 21.50 -28.88
N PHE A 593 13.91 21.20 -29.50
CA PHE A 593 12.58 21.30 -28.90
C PHE A 593 12.40 20.35 -27.70
N LEU A 594 12.77 19.08 -27.82
CA LEU A 594 12.72 18.09 -26.72
C LEU A 594 13.72 18.40 -25.60
N ALA A 595 14.85 19.03 -25.94
CA ALA A 595 15.87 19.46 -24.97
C ALA A 595 15.48 20.75 -24.22
N ASN A 596 14.75 21.65 -24.88
CA ASN A 596 14.35 22.96 -24.32
C ASN A 596 12.86 23.05 -23.96
N PHE A 597 12.10 21.95 -24.03
CA PHE A 597 10.68 21.93 -23.73
C PHE A 597 10.44 22.52 -22.32
N PRO A 598 9.72 23.65 -22.18
CA PRO A 598 9.56 24.28 -20.88
C PRO A 598 8.66 23.39 -20.01
N ALA A 599 9.11 23.04 -18.81
CA ALA A 599 8.31 22.27 -17.85
C ALA A 599 7.00 22.97 -17.39
N HIS A 600 6.67 24.14 -17.93
CA HIS A 600 5.64 25.06 -17.42
C HIS A 600 4.76 25.73 -18.49
N THR A 601 4.67 25.21 -19.71
CA THR A 601 3.71 25.76 -20.68
C THR A 601 2.31 25.21 -20.36
N LYS A 602 1.49 26.00 -19.67
CA LYS A 602 0.02 25.85 -19.64
C LYS A 602 -0.53 26.18 -21.03
N VAL A 603 -0.43 25.26 -21.97
CA VAL A 603 -1.21 25.28 -23.21
C VAL A 603 -1.67 23.84 -23.44
N ASP A 604 -2.88 23.69 -23.94
CA ASP A 604 -3.73 22.51 -24.14
C ASP A 604 -3.11 21.29 -24.89
N MET A 605 -1.82 20.97 -24.70
CA MET A 605 -1.12 19.84 -25.33
C MET A 605 -1.19 18.52 -24.52
N GLU A 606 -1.89 18.47 -23.38
CA GLU A 606 -2.09 17.20 -22.65
C GLU A 606 -2.95 16.19 -23.42
N ASP A 607 -3.80 16.66 -24.33
CA ASP A 607 -4.61 15.80 -25.19
C ASP A 607 -3.83 15.37 -26.44
N ASP A 608 -2.82 16.14 -26.88
CA ASP A 608 -1.98 15.80 -28.05
C ASP A 608 -1.08 14.57 -27.80
N TRP A 609 -0.69 14.31 -26.54
CA TRP A 609 0.10 13.11 -26.21
C TRP A 609 -0.74 11.85 -26.08
N ASP A 610 -2.07 11.95 -25.95
CA ASP A 610 -2.95 10.78 -26.08
C ASP A 610 -2.93 10.25 -27.54
N GLU A 611 -2.59 11.09 -28.54
CA GLU A 611 -2.38 10.66 -29.94
C GLU A 611 -1.03 9.94 -30.11
N VAL A 612 0.00 10.33 -29.36
CA VAL A 612 1.34 9.71 -29.39
C VAL A 612 1.40 8.44 -28.56
N PHE A 613 0.85 8.47 -27.33
CA PHE A 613 0.79 7.36 -26.40
C PHE A 613 -0.65 7.14 -25.96
N ARG A 614 -1.36 6.29 -26.70
CA ARG A 614 -2.79 6.06 -26.44
C ARG A 614 -3.05 5.61 -25.00
N PRO A 615 -4.09 6.15 -24.34
CA PRO A 615 -4.47 5.74 -23.00
C PRO A 615 -4.87 4.26 -22.97
N LEU A 616 -5.08 3.71 -21.78
CA LEU A 616 -5.79 2.45 -21.61
C LEU A 616 -7.29 2.73 -21.67
N ASP A 617 -7.90 2.40 -22.80
CA ASP A 617 -9.35 2.30 -22.96
C ASP A 617 -9.80 0.86 -22.78
N GLY A 618 -10.99 0.68 -22.22
CA GLY A 618 -11.54 -0.64 -21.99
C GLY A 618 -12.92 -0.61 -21.36
N THR A 619 -13.45 -1.81 -21.12
CA THR A 619 -14.73 -2.01 -20.46
C THR A 619 -14.51 -2.79 -19.17
N ALA A 620 -15.06 -2.32 -18.05
CA ALA A 620 -15.12 -3.09 -16.81
C ALA A 620 -16.53 -3.23 -16.28
N HIS A 621 -16.77 -4.40 -15.70
CA HIS A 621 -17.94 -4.66 -14.89
C HIS A 621 -17.55 -4.70 -13.42
N PHE A 622 -18.14 -3.82 -12.62
CA PHE A 622 -17.99 -3.77 -11.16
C PHE A 622 -19.23 -4.37 -10.49
N THR A 623 -19.10 -4.85 -9.26
CA THR A 623 -20.20 -5.48 -8.52
C THR A 623 -21.04 -4.49 -7.70
N VAL A 624 -20.43 -3.40 -7.22
CA VAL A 624 -21.06 -2.35 -6.42
C VAL A 624 -21.30 -1.11 -7.29
N ALA A 625 -20.24 -0.60 -7.94
CA ALA A 625 -20.30 0.68 -8.64
C ALA A 625 -21.33 0.74 -9.78
N THR A 626 -21.62 -0.39 -10.43
CA THR A 626 -22.59 -0.52 -11.53
C THR A 626 -24.05 -0.42 -11.10
N LYS A 627 -24.32 -0.38 -9.78
CA LYS A 627 -25.67 -0.26 -9.21
C LYS A 627 -26.06 1.19 -8.87
N MET A 628 -25.21 2.16 -9.20
CA MET A 628 -25.51 3.59 -9.01
C MET A 628 -26.22 4.14 -10.23
N ASN A 629 -27.27 4.92 -10.01
CA ASN A 629 -28.04 5.52 -11.10
C ASN A 629 -27.45 6.85 -11.58
N HIS A 630 -27.92 7.26 -12.76
CA HIS A 630 -27.55 8.54 -13.36
C HIS A 630 -28.17 9.75 -12.64
N SER A 631 -27.36 10.80 -12.49
CA SER A 631 -27.82 12.17 -12.33
C SER A 631 -26.90 13.11 -13.11
N CYS A 632 -27.45 14.12 -13.81
CA CYS A 632 -26.61 15.19 -14.39
C CYS A 632 -26.06 16.14 -13.32
N GLN A 633 -26.49 15.94 -12.07
CA GLN A 633 -25.92 16.56 -10.87
C GLN A 633 -25.61 15.42 -9.88
N PRO A 634 -24.54 14.65 -10.12
CA PRO A 634 -24.19 13.51 -9.29
C PRO A 634 -23.82 13.96 -7.87
N ASN A 635 -23.99 13.07 -6.90
CA ASN A 635 -23.53 13.29 -5.53
C ASN A 635 -22.31 12.41 -5.16
N VAL A 636 -21.87 11.54 -6.07
CA VAL A 636 -20.65 10.74 -5.94
C VAL A 636 -19.86 10.72 -7.26
N ILE A 637 -18.55 10.53 -7.16
CA ILE A 637 -17.63 10.36 -8.29
C ILE A 637 -16.85 9.05 -8.17
N LEU A 638 -16.59 8.42 -9.31
CA LEU A 638 -15.71 7.26 -9.41
C LEU A 638 -14.35 7.71 -9.95
N LEU A 639 -13.31 7.45 -9.18
CA LEU A 639 -11.93 7.77 -9.55
C LEU A 639 -11.15 6.48 -9.79
N TYR A 640 -10.26 6.47 -10.77
CA TYR A 640 -9.32 5.38 -11.02
C TYR A 640 -7.90 5.82 -10.67
N LYS A 641 -7.07 4.90 -10.13
CA LYS A 641 -5.65 5.20 -9.87
C LYS A 641 -4.92 5.43 -11.21
N THR A 642 -4.40 6.64 -11.44
CA THR A 642 -3.89 7.07 -12.76
C THR A 642 -2.40 6.86 -13.02
N ARG A 643 -1.62 6.36 -12.06
CA ARG A 643 -0.14 6.38 -12.14
C ARG A 643 0.48 5.00 -11.97
N GLY A 644 1.64 4.79 -12.59
CA GLY A 644 2.60 3.72 -12.29
C GLY A 644 2.47 2.44 -13.12
N TRP A 645 3.54 1.64 -13.05
CA TRP A 645 3.73 0.35 -13.73
C TRP A 645 3.72 -0.79 -12.71
N GLY A 646 3.36 -1.99 -13.11
CA GLY A 646 3.55 -3.17 -12.26
C GLY A 646 2.42 -3.45 -11.26
N LYS A 647 2.63 -4.45 -10.40
CA LYS A 647 1.59 -5.02 -9.52
C LYS A 647 1.01 -4.06 -8.48
N ASP A 648 1.74 -3.00 -8.13
CA ASP A 648 1.30 -1.99 -7.15
C ASP A 648 0.32 -0.95 -7.74
N HIS A 649 0.04 -1.04 -9.04
CA HIS A 649 -0.79 -0.08 -9.77
C HIS A 649 -1.99 -0.71 -10.51
N PRO A 650 -2.76 -1.62 -9.88
CA PRO A 650 -3.90 -2.29 -10.51
C PRO A 650 -5.04 -1.30 -10.80
N LEU A 651 -5.93 -1.68 -11.72
CA LEU A 651 -7.17 -0.96 -11.97
C LEU A 651 -8.12 -1.12 -10.76
N VAL A 652 -8.42 0.01 -10.11
CA VAL A 652 -9.26 0.09 -8.92
C VAL A 652 -10.14 1.33 -9.03
N ALA A 653 -11.44 1.19 -8.74
CA ALA A 653 -12.39 2.28 -8.62
C ALA A 653 -12.51 2.74 -7.16
N TYR A 654 -12.47 4.05 -6.95
CA TYR A 654 -12.69 4.70 -5.66
C TYR A 654 -13.97 5.51 -5.75
N CYS A 655 -14.95 5.23 -4.90
CA CYS A 655 -16.19 5.99 -4.83
C CYS A 655 -16.11 7.05 -3.73
N VAL A 656 -16.18 8.33 -4.12
CA VAL A 656 -16.03 9.47 -3.21
C VAL A 656 -17.27 10.36 -3.30
N ALA A 657 -17.77 10.83 -2.16
CA ALA A 657 -18.88 11.77 -2.11
C ALA A 657 -18.46 13.15 -2.67
N LEU A 658 -19.25 13.68 -3.62
CA LEU A 658 -19.06 15.00 -4.19
C LEU A 658 -19.59 16.10 -3.28
N ARG A 659 -20.61 15.81 -2.45
CA ARG A 659 -21.23 16.69 -1.45
C ARG A 659 -21.66 15.88 -0.23
N ASP A 660 -22.13 16.54 0.83
CA ASP A 660 -22.83 15.84 1.92
C ASP A 660 -24.06 15.08 1.38
N ILE A 661 -24.22 13.83 1.81
CA ILE A 661 -25.28 12.89 1.42
C ILE A 661 -25.99 12.43 2.68
N ALA A 662 -27.31 12.66 2.75
CA ALA A 662 -28.11 12.26 3.89
C ALA A 662 -28.35 10.75 3.92
N GLU A 663 -28.51 10.17 5.12
CA GLU A 663 -28.97 8.79 5.26
C GLU A 663 -30.25 8.55 4.44
N GLY A 664 -30.25 7.50 3.63
CA GLY A 664 -31.35 7.13 2.73
C GLY A 664 -31.35 7.84 1.38
N GLU A 665 -30.44 8.79 1.14
CA GLU A 665 -30.29 9.44 -0.16
C GLU A 665 -29.58 8.51 -1.16
N GLU A 666 -30.03 8.53 -2.42
CA GLU A 666 -29.50 7.71 -3.51
C GLU A 666 -28.11 8.19 -3.95
N LEU A 667 -27.13 7.28 -4.04
CA LEU A 667 -25.81 7.54 -4.60
C LEU A 667 -25.90 7.52 -6.13
N THR A 668 -25.55 8.64 -6.77
CA THR A 668 -25.67 8.86 -8.22
C THR A 668 -24.38 9.36 -8.85
N ILE A 669 -24.05 8.79 -10.01
CA ILE A 669 -22.93 9.19 -10.88
C ILE A 669 -23.45 9.83 -12.17
N CYS A 670 -22.60 10.51 -12.93
CA CYS A 670 -22.95 11.00 -14.27
C CYS A 670 -22.45 10.00 -15.33
N TYR A 671 -23.27 9.68 -16.32
CA TYR A 671 -22.96 8.70 -17.39
C TYR A 671 -22.46 9.38 -18.67
N ILE A 672 -22.64 10.69 -18.75
CA ILE A 672 -22.41 11.54 -19.92
C ILE A 672 -21.76 12.85 -19.46
N ASP A 673 -21.38 13.74 -20.38
CA ASP A 673 -20.89 15.06 -19.99
C ASP A 673 -22.04 15.92 -19.45
N SER A 674 -21.95 16.32 -18.17
CA SER A 674 -22.96 17.15 -17.52
C SER A 674 -22.94 18.62 -17.96
N ASN A 675 -21.88 19.06 -18.66
CA ASN A 675 -21.69 20.43 -19.11
C ASN A 675 -22.43 20.73 -20.42
N ASP A 676 -22.84 19.71 -21.16
CA ASP A 676 -23.58 19.85 -22.40
C ASP A 676 -24.98 20.46 -22.21
N GLU A 677 -25.52 21.03 -23.29
CA GLU A 677 -26.89 21.55 -23.34
C GLU A 677 -27.91 20.47 -22.98
N VAL A 678 -29.01 20.85 -22.31
CA VAL A 678 -29.99 19.88 -21.80
C VAL A 678 -30.58 19.01 -22.91
N GLU A 679 -30.76 19.55 -24.12
CA GLU A 679 -31.24 18.80 -25.28
C GLU A 679 -30.26 17.70 -25.71
N LYS A 680 -28.96 18.03 -25.76
CA LYS A 680 -27.88 17.07 -26.06
C LYS A 680 -27.76 16.02 -24.95
N ARG A 681 -27.78 16.43 -23.67
CA ARG A 681 -27.78 15.49 -22.54
C ARG A 681 -28.95 14.51 -22.56
N GLN A 682 -30.15 14.98 -22.89
CA GLN A 682 -31.32 14.10 -23.04
C GLN A 682 -31.18 13.16 -24.24
N ALA A 683 -30.59 13.63 -25.34
CA ALA A 683 -30.30 12.79 -26.50
C ALA A 683 -29.26 11.71 -26.18
N ASP A 684 -28.17 12.04 -25.49
CA ASP A 684 -27.12 11.07 -25.12
C ASP A 684 -27.64 10.04 -24.10
N LEU A 685 -28.53 10.45 -23.18
CA LEU A 685 -29.20 9.55 -22.25
C LEU A 685 -30.31 8.70 -22.87
N ALA A 686 -30.81 9.08 -24.04
CA ALA A 686 -31.75 8.24 -24.79
C ALA A 686 -31.13 6.87 -25.13
N ASN A 687 -29.80 6.81 -25.29
CA ASN A 687 -29.06 5.56 -25.49
C ASN A 687 -29.16 4.61 -24.27
N TYR A 688 -29.42 5.15 -23.08
CA TYR A 688 -29.63 4.38 -21.84
C TYR A 688 -31.12 4.09 -21.57
N GLY A 689 -32.03 4.55 -22.46
CA GLY A 689 -33.45 4.20 -22.42
C GLY A 689 -34.29 4.98 -21.41
N PHE A 690 -33.82 6.12 -20.89
CA PHE A 690 -34.61 6.99 -20.02
C PHE A 690 -34.33 8.49 -20.27
N ALA A 691 -35.28 9.34 -19.90
CA ALA A 691 -35.10 10.79 -19.85
C ALA A 691 -34.75 11.21 -18.42
N CYS A 692 -33.71 12.02 -18.26
CA CYS A 692 -33.26 12.44 -16.94
C CYS A 692 -34.12 13.58 -16.40
N SER A 693 -34.70 13.37 -15.23
CA SER A 693 -35.53 14.34 -14.52
C SER A 693 -34.84 14.90 -13.26
N CYS A 694 -33.50 14.90 -13.20
CA CYS A 694 -32.78 15.51 -12.08
C CYS A 694 -33.03 17.02 -12.00
N GLU A 695 -32.73 17.63 -10.83
CA GLU A 695 -32.97 19.05 -10.57
C GLU A 695 -32.34 19.96 -11.65
N LYS A 696 -31.10 19.66 -12.05
CA LYS A 696 -30.42 20.37 -13.15
C LYS A 696 -31.20 20.31 -14.46
N CYS A 697 -31.65 19.12 -14.89
CA CYS A 697 -32.43 18.99 -16.13
C CYS A 697 -33.76 19.74 -16.08
N GLN A 698 -34.46 19.69 -14.94
CA GLN A 698 -35.74 20.40 -14.79
C GLN A 698 -35.55 21.92 -14.83
N SER A 699 -34.51 22.42 -14.14
CA SER A 699 -34.14 23.83 -14.15
C SER A 699 -33.79 24.32 -15.56
N ASP A 700 -32.93 23.57 -16.26
CA ASP A 700 -32.47 23.94 -17.60
C ASP A 700 -33.62 23.94 -18.63
N LEU A 701 -34.52 22.93 -18.58
CA LEU A 701 -35.73 22.88 -19.43
C LEU A 701 -36.71 24.02 -19.14
N SER A 702 -36.93 24.35 -17.87
CA SER A 702 -37.83 25.47 -17.49
C SER A 702 -37.30 26.83 -17.96
N SER A 703 -35.97 26.98 -18.01
CA SER A 703 -35.29 28.19 -18.50
C SER A 703 -35.45 28.36 -20.02
N LEU A 704 -35.51 27.27 -20.78
CA LEU A 704 -35.79 27.29 -22.22
C LEU A 704 -37.25 27.66 -22.53
N GLU A 705 -38.21 27.16 -21.74
CA GLU A 705 -39.63 27.51 -21.89
C GLU A 705 -39.92 29.00 -21.61
N LEU A 706 -39.11 29.65 -20.76
CA LEU A 706 -39.21 31.08 -20.47
C LEU A 706 -38.64 31.94 -21.61
N LYS A 707 -37.58 31.48 -22.30
CA LYS A 707 -37.03 32.14 -23.50
C LYS A 707 -37.94 32.01 -24.72
N GLY A 708 -38.74 30.95 -24.80
CA GLY A 708 -39.71 30.73 -25.90
C GLY A 708 -40.99 31.59 -25.84
N LYS A 709 -41.12 32.51 -24.87
CA LYS A 709 -42.33 33.33 -24.63
C LYS A 709 -42.12 34.85 -24.79
N GLU A 710 -41.18 35.29 -25.62
CA GLU A 710 -41.19 36.69 -26.08
C GLU A 710 -42.17 36.87 -27.26
N PRO A 711 -43.02 37.92 -27.26
CA PRO A 711 -44.03 38.11 -28.30
C PRO A 711 -43.42 38.69 -29.58
N GLU A 712 -43.79 38.10 -30.72
CA GLU A 712 -43.54 38.62 -32.08
C GLU A 712 -44.04 40.07 -32.24
N THR A 713 -43.13 40.99 -32.57
CA THR A 713 -43.37 42.24 -33.35
C THR A 713 -41.98 42.76 -33.80
N ASP A 714 -41.67 43.25 -35.00
CA ASP A 714 -42.34 43.48 -36.27
C ASP A 714 -41.21 43.68 -37.32
N LYS A 715 -41.48 43.38 -38.59
CA LYS A 715 -40.50 43.38 -39.70
C LYS A 715 -40.06 44.79 -40.12
N ARG A 716 -38.82 44.95 -40.62
CA ARG A 716 -38.50 45.39 -42.03
C ARG A 716 -36.99 45.65 -42.28
N PRO A 717 -36.54 45.68 -43.57
CA PRO A 717 -35.19 45.25 -43.95
C PRO A 717 -34.33 46.30 -44.72
N ASP A 718 -33.08 45.89 -44.95
CA ASP A 718 -32.20 46.10 -46.13
C ASP A 718 -31.24 47.32 -46.31
N GLU A 719 -30.01 46.96 -46.73
CA GLU A 719 -29.07 47.56 -47.72
C GLU A 719 -27.87 48.47 -47.32
N ASP A 720 -26.67 47.86 -47.36
CA ASP A 720 -25.46 48.09 -48.20
C ASP A 720 -24.66 49.43 -48.28
N ASP A 721 -23.32 49.23 -48.38
CA ASP A 721 -22.32 49.85 -49.29
C ASP A 721 -21.20 50.79 -48.69
N PRO A 722 -19.97 50.83 -49.25
CA PRO A 722 -18.68 50.65 -48.56
C PRO A 722 -17.65 51.75 -48.99
N PHE A 723 -16.35 51.65 -48.61
CA PHE A 723 -15.17 52.40 -49.14
C PHE A 723 -15.25 53.96 -49.20
N GLY A 724 -14.46 54.79 -48.52
CA GLY A 724 -13.05 54.75 -48.13
C GLY A 724 -12.36 56.06 -48.58
N SER A 725 -11.45 56.60 -47.73
CA SER A 725 -10.37 57.59 -48.03
C SER A 725 -10.79 59.07 -48.31
N ASP A 726 -10.09 60.17 -47.96
CA ASP A 726 -8.77 60.50 -47.38
C ASP A 726 -8.69 61.97 -46.89
N SER A 727 -7.71 62.24 -46.01
CA SER A 727 -6.87 63.46 -45.84
C SER A 727 -7.25 64.63 -44.89
N GLU A 728 -6.28 64.86 -44.00
CA GLU A 728 -6.03 65.79 -42.88
C GLU A 728 -5.97 67.29 -43.32
N GLU A 729 -6.12 68.34 -42.49
CA GLU A 729 -5.85 68.59 -41.07
C GLU A 729 -6.86 69.62 -40.49
N ASP A 730 -6.85 69.72 -39.15
CA ASP A 730 -7.58 70.62 -38.22
C ASP A 730 -8.92 70.08 -37.66
N PRO A 731 -8.98 69.15 -36.69
CA PRO A 731 -10.28 68.72 -36.18
C PRO A 731 -10.49 69.01 -34.69
N ASP A 732 -11.24 70.07 -34.43
CA ASP A 732 -12.20 70.17 -33.32
C ASP A 732 -13.56 70.38 -34.02
N PRO A 733 -14.56 69.46 -33.96
CA PRO A 733 -15.48 69.39 -32.81
C PRO A 733 -16.30 68.08 -32.61
N GLY A 734 -16.89 67.91 -31.41
CA GLY A 734 -18.32 67.55 -31.23
C GLY A 734 -18.93 66.17 -31.60
N SER A 735 -19.39 65.46 -30.55
CA SER A 735 -20.58 64.57 -30.42
C SER A 735 -20.63 63.11 -30.93
N ALA A 736 -20.90 62.18 -29.98
CA ALA A 736 -21.37 60.76 -30.05
C ALA A 736 -20.45 59.76 -30.82
N GLN A 737 -20.04 58.56 -30.37
CA GLN A 737 -20.67 57.42 -29.67
C GLN A 737 -19.55 56.49 -29.08
N GLU A 738 -19.95 55.56 -28.21
CA GLU A 738 -19.38 54.20 -28.02
C GLU A 738 -18.13 53.87 -27.17
N GLN A 739 -18.30 52.73 -26.48
CA GLN A 739 -17.35 51.81 -25.84
C GLN A 739 -16.73 52.24 -24.50
N GLN A 740 -17.50 51.91 -23.46
CA GLN A 740 -17.14 51.97 -22.04
C GLN A 740 -16.26 50.77 -21.67
N GLN A 741 -14.97 51.01 -21.52
CA GLN A 741 -14.12 50.27 -20.60
C GLN A 741 -13.52 51.26 -19.59
N GLU A 742 -13.79 50.98 -18.31
CA GLU A 742 -12.96 51.27 -17.14
C GLU A 742 -12.53 52.73 -16.89
N SER A 743 -13.15 53.46 -15.96
CA SER A 743 -12.82 53.45 -14.50
C SER A 743 -12.65 54.94 -14.10
N TYR A 744 -13.07 55.52 -12.98
CA TYR A 744 -13.04 55.15 -11.56
C TYR A 744 -13.91 56.17 -10.77
N LYS A 745 -14.65 55.71 -9.74
CA LYS A 745 -15.03 56.43 -8.48
C LYS A 745 -15.99 57.65 -8.61
N LEU A 746 -17.06 57.85 -7.81
CA LEU A 746 -17.27 57.58 -6.38
C LEU A 746 -18.73 57.95 -5.97
N LYS A 747 -19.33 57.09 -5.12
CA LYS A 747 -20.22 57.35 -3.96
C LYS A 747 -21.75 57.10 -4.00
N TYR A 748 -22.12 56.06 -3.22
CA TYR A 748 -23.22 55.94 -2.23
C TYR A 748 -24.67 55.93 -2.81
N GLU A 749 -25.60 55.05 -2.45
CA GLU A 749 -25.71 54.08 -1.35
C GLU A 749 -26.92 53.14 -1.59
N ASP A 750 -26.75 51.87 -1.24
CA ASP A 750 -27.67 50.94 -0.57
C ASP A 750 -28.97 50.35 -1.21
N HIS A 751 -29.10 49.03 -0.97
CA HIS A 751 -30.28 48.14 -1.03
C HIS A 751 -30.65 47.43 -2.35
N SER A 752 -29.87 46.40 -2.72
CA SER A 752 -30.44 45.12 -3.24
C SER A 752 -29.42 43.96 -3.16
N GLN A 753 -29.17 43.47 -1.95
CA GLN A 753 -28.56 42.15 -1.72
C GLN A 753 -29.67 41.08 -1.69
N SER A 754 -29.70 40.15 -2.66
CA SER A 754 -30.17 38.76 -2.41
C SER A 754 -29.98 37.80 -3.60
N GLY A 755 -29.81 38.27 -4.84
CA GLY A 755 -29.66 37.38 -6.00
C GLY A 755 -28.20 36.94 -6.27
N ASP A 756 -27.32 37.90 -6.51
CA ASP A 756 -25.93 37.60 -6.91
C ASP A 756 -25.06 37.07 -5.76
N SER A 757 -25.40 37.42 -4.51
CA SER A 757 -24.79 36.81 -3.33
C SER A 757 -25.21 35.36 -3.13
N ALA A 758 -26.42 34.98 -3.56
CA ALA A 758 -26.88 33.60 -3.48
C ALA A 758 -26.24 32.78 -4.61
N LEU A 759 -26.12 33.31 -5.82
CA LEU A 759 -25.42 32.66 -6.93
C LEU A 759 -23.90 32.58 -6.73
N ALA A 760 -23.27 33.61 -6.14
CA ALA A 760 -21.86 33.55 -5.76
C ALA A 760 -21.62 32.62 -4.56
N GLN A 761 -22.52 32.55 -3.57
CA GLN A 761 -22.44 31.56 -2.49
C GLN A 761 -22.74 30.15 -2.98
N MET A 762 -23.61 29.96 -3.97
CA MET A 762 -23.93 28.65 -4.53
C MET A 762 -22.83 28.19 -5.49
N ALA A 763 -22.18 29.11 -6.22
CA ALA A 763 -20.97 28.83 -7.00
C ALA A 763 -19.74 28.60 -6.10
N GLU A 764 -19.56 29.37 -5.02
CA GLU A 764 -18.54 29.10 -3.98
C GLU A 764 -18.85 27.83 -3.17
N GLN A 765 -20.12 27.47 -2.97
CA GLN A 765 -20.51 26.20 -2.37
C GLN A 765 -20.30 25.06 -3.35
N ILE A 766 -20.62 25.19 -4.64
CA ILE A 766 -20.36 24.16 -5.66
C ILE A 766 -18.84 24.00 -5.90
N ASP A 767 -18.07 25.09 -5.88
CA ASP A 767 -16.59 25.06 -5.94
C ASP A 767 -15.97 24.57 -4.62
N SER A 768 -16.58 24.84 -3.46
CA SER A 768 -16.20 24.22 -2.19
C SER A 768 -16.45 22.72 -2.24
N VAL A 769 -17.62 22.33 -2.76
CA VAL A 769 -18.13 20.98 -2.93
C VAL A 769 -17.22 20.13 -3.84
N MET A 770 -16.83 20.70 -4.98
CA MET A 770 -15.85 20.11 -5.89
C MET A 770 -14.40 20.12 -5.37
N ASN A 771 -14.10 20.93 -4.35
CA ASN A 771 -12.77 21.01 -3.74
C ASN A 771 -12.60 20.18 -2.46
N GLN A 772 -13.66 19.65 -1.81
CA GLN A 772 -13.48 18.68 -0.72
C GLN A 772 -13.65 17.23 -1.18
N SER A 773 -14.11 16.95 -2.40
CA SER A 773 -14.09 15.60 -2.99
C SER A 773 -12.74 15.15 -3.60
N ARG A 774 -11.63 15.80 -3.22
CA ARG A 774 -10.29 15.27 -3.39
C ARG A 774 -9.82 14.69 -2.06
N HIS A 775 -9.68 13.37 -1.98
CA HIS A 775 -8.57 12.87 -1.16
C HIS A 775 -7.28 13.43 -1.77
N GLY A 776 -6.78 14.49 -1.14
CA GLY A 776 -5.69 15.31 -1.66
C GLY A 776 -6.00 16.81 -1.84
N ALA A 777 -7.03 17.42 -1.25
CA ALA A 777 -7.02 18.88 -1.12
C ALA A 777 -6.73 19.26 0.33
N ILE A 778 -5.61 19.94 0.57
CA ILE A 778 -5.30 20.47 1.90
C ILE A 778 -6.37 21.54 2.23
N PRO A 779 -7.07 21.47 3.39
CA PRO A 779 -8.06 22.48 3.74
C PRO A 779 -7.48 23.87 3.61
N ILE A 780 -8.21 24.80 2.99
CA ILE A 780 -7.69 26.12 2.59
C ILE A 780 -7.08 26.87 3.79
N SER A 781 -7.67 26.73 4.98
CA SER A 781 -7.13 27.31 6.22
C SER A 781 -5.75 26.77 6.60
N GLN A 782 -5.54 25.47 6.42
CA GLN A 782 -4.26 24.80 6.70
C GLN A 782 -3.22 25.06 5.61
N LEU A 783 -3.66 25.03 4.36
CA LEU A 783 -2.83 25.40 3.22
C LEU A 783 -2.36 26.85 3.35
N ALA A 784 -3.24 27.79 3.69
CA ALA A 784 -2.88 29.20 3.84
C ALA A 784 -1.80 29.42 4.91
N VAL A 785 -1.87 28.72 6.04
CA VAL A 785 -0.85 28.79 7.10
C VAL A 785 0.49 28.24 6.61
N ALA A 786 0.50 27.04 6.02
CA ALA A 786 1.71 26.42 5.51
C ALA A 786 2.33 27.21 4.34
N SER A 787 1.50 27.71 3.43
CA SER A 787 1.92 28.58 2.32
C SER A 787 2.51 29.89 2.81
N THR A 788 1.88 30.52 3.80
CA THR A 788 2.39 31.76 4.40
C THR A 788 3.75 31.55 5.06
N PHE A 789 3.94 30.42 5.75
CA PHE A 789 5.24 30.04 6.31
C PHE A 789 6.31 29.94 5.22
N VAL A 790 6.07 29.15 4.15
CA VAL A 790 7.04 28.98 3.06
C VAL A 790 7.39 30.31 2.41
N VAL A 791 6.38 31.11 2.05
CA VAL A 791 6.58 32.39 1.36
C VAL A 791 7.34 33.40 2.21
N ARG A 792 6.97 33.51 3.49
CA ARG A 792 7.64 34.43 4.43
C ARG A 792 9.09 34.03 4.63
N THR A 793 9.34 32.74 4.91
CA THR A 793 10.70 32.22 5.16
C THR A 793 11.57 32.33 3.92
N ALA A 794 11.04 31.98 2.74
CA ALA A 794 11.75 32.14 1.47
C ALA A 794 12.10 33.61 1.18
N LYS A 795 11.17 34.55 1.40
CA LYS A 795 11.44 36.00 1.24
C LYS A 795 12.53 36.48 2.20
N THR A 796 12.52 36.04 3.46
CA THR A 796 13.56 36.40 4.42
C THR A 796 14.94 35.92 3.97
N VAL A 797 15.04 34.66 3.52
CA VAL A 797 16.30 34.07 3.05
C VAL A 797 16.80 34.73 1.76
N LEU A 798 15.92 34.98 0.80
CA LEU A 798 16.28 35.59 -0.49
C LEU A 798 16.72 37.06 -0.34
N ASN A 799 16.29 37.75 0.71
CA ASN A 799 16.69 39.13 1.02
C ASN A 799 17.93 39.22 1.94
N ASP A 800 18.46 38.09 2.42
CA ASP A 800 19.63 38.08 3.28
C ASP A 800 20.90 38.45 2.49
N GLN A 801 21.51 39.57 2.85
CA GLN A 801 22.71 40.07 2.19
C GLN A 801 23.95 39.19 2.42
N GLN A 802 23.97 38.33 3.45
CA GLN A 802 25.08 37.39 3.67
C GLN A 802 25.11 36.23 2.66
N LEU A 803 23.99 35.95 2.01
CA LEU A 803 23.90 34.98 0.90
C LEU A 803 24.41 35.55 -0.44
N ILE A 804 24.93 36.78 -0.47
CA ILE A 804 25.33 37.49 -1.70
C ILE A 804 26.69 37.02 -2.25
N GLU A 805 27.51 36.25 -1.51
CA GLU A 805 28.75 35.70 -2.06
C GLU A 805 28.47 34.53 -3.01
N GLU A 806 28.79 34.73 -4.30
CA GLU A 806 28.41 33.91 -5.45
C GLU A 806 29.18 32.57 -5.55
N THR A 807 28.88 31.59 -4.68
CA THR A 807 29.22 30.19 -5.01
C THR A 807 28.09 29.56 -5.83
N ARG A 808 28.45 28.67 -6.77
CA ARG A 808 27.49 27.97 -7.65
C ARG A 808 26.39 27.24 -6.87
N GLU A 809 26.70 26.75 -5.68
CA GLU A 809 25.79 26.01 -4.79
C GLU A 809 24.73 26.91 -4.14
N LEU A 810 25.10 28.16 -3.79
CA LEU A 810 24.18 29.18 -3.29
C LEU A 810 23.21 29.65 -4.38
N VAL A 811 23.66 29.72 -5.63
CA VAL A 811 22.80 30.09 -6.78
C VAL A 811 21.72 29.03 -7.02
N THR A 812 22.08 27.75 -7.04
CA THR A 812 21.11 26.65 -7.18
C THR A 812 20.09 26.65 -6.04
N THR A 813 20.55 26.83 -4.80
CA THR A 813 19.67 26.93 -3.63
C THR A 813 18.68 28.08 -3.75
N LYS A 814 19.12 29.27 -4.16
CA LYS A 814 18.25 30.43 -4.36
C LYS A 814 17.20 30.20 -5.44
N ASN A 815 17.59 29.60 -6.57
CA ASN A 815 16.68 29.34 -7.68
C ASN A 815 15.57 28.37 -7.28
N LEU A 816 15.94 27.24 -6.68
CA LEU A 816 14.98 26.25 -6.20
C LEU A 816 14.11 26.78 -5.05
N LEU A 817 14.67 27.59 -4.15
CA LEU A 817 13.91 28.22 -3.07
C LEU A 817 12.88 29.23 -3.61
N LYS A 818 13.25 30.02 -4.61
CA LYS A 818 12.34 30.92 -5.30
C LYS A 818 11.21 30.12 -5.98
N GLN A 819 11.55 29.06 -6.69
CA GLN A 819 10.57 28.16 -7.30
C GLN A 819 9.64 27.50 -6.27
N CYS A 820 10.13 27.15 -5.06
CA CYS A 820 9.27 26.67 -3.97
C CYS A 820 8.26 27.74 -3.54
N SER A 821 8.71 28.99 -3.35
CA SER A 821 7.82 30.11 -3.03
C SER A 821 6.80 30.36 -4.13
N ASP A 822 7.23 30.35 -5.38
CA ASP A 822 6.38 30.62 -6.55
C ASP A 822 5.34 29.50 -6.73
N ALA A 823 5.73 28.23 -6.62
CA ALA A 823 4.84 27.07 -6.70
C ALA A 823 3.75 27.09 -5.61
N VAL A 824 4.13 27.47 -4.38
CA VAL A 824 3.18 27.56 -3.26
C VAL A 824 2.23 28.75 -3.43
N GLN A 825 2.69 29.87 -3.99
CA GLN A 825 1.85 31.05 -4.27
C GLN A 825 0.89 30.82 -5.44
N SER A 826 1.36 30.14 -6.50
CA SER A 826 0.55 29.78 -7.67
C SER A 826 -0.37 28.58 -7.43
N ARG A 827 -0.25 27.94 -6.25
CA ARG A 827 -0.94 26.69 -5.90
C ARG A 827 -0.64 25.55 -6.88
N ASP A 828 0.55 25.56 -7.46
CA ASP A 828 1.04 24.46 -8.29
C ASP A 828 1.61 23.35 -7.39
N PHE A 829 0.73 22.47 -6.94
CA PHE A 829 1.08 21.38 -6.02
C PHE A 829 1.99 20.32 -6.65
N ALA A 830 1.97 20.17 -7.98
CA ALA A 830 2.88 19.29 -8.70
C ALA A 830 4.31 19.84 -8.64
N SER A 831 4.47 21.15 -8.88
CA SER A 831 5.75 21.84 -8.69
C SER A 831 6.18 21.88 -7.22
N CYS A 832 5.25 22.03 -6.27
CA CYS A 832 5.57 21.93 -4.84
C CYS A 832 6.21 20.57 -4.49
N ARG A 833 5.69 19.47 -5.06
CA ARG A 833 6.24 18.12 -4.87
C ARG A 833 7.65 17.99 -5.48
N ILE A 834 7.83 18.44 -6.72
CA ILE A 834 9.08 18.26 -7.46
C ILE A 834 10.17 19.18 -6.92
N VAL A 835 9.93 20.48 -6.93
CA VAL A 835 10.93 21.50 -6.53
C VAL A 835 11.25 21.39 -5.04
N GLY A 836 10.23 21.13 -4.20
CA GLY A 836 10.43 20.90 -2.77
C GLY A 836 11.34 19.69 -2.53
N ARG A 837 11.10 18.57 -3.22
CA ARG A 837 11.91 17.35 -3.09
C ARG A 837 13.34 17.58 -3.56
N ASP A 838 13.50 18.23 -4.72
CA ASP A 838 14.81 18.43 -5.32
C ASP A 838 15.67 19.37 -4.45
N LEU A 839 15.07 20.43 -3.89
CA LEU A 839 15.75 21.29 -2.92
C LEU A 839 16.08 20.57 -1.62
N GLU A 840 15.15 19.77 -1.08
CA GLU A 840 15.38 18.97 0.13
C GLU A 840 16.54 18.00 -0.06
N GLN A 841 16.52 17.22 -1.15
CA GLN A 841 17.55 16.23 -1.45
C GLN A 841 18.91 16.88 -1.70
N TYR A 842 18.95 18.01 -2.41
CA TYR A 842 20.18 18.75 -2.67
C TYR A 842 20.83 19.22 -1.36
N LEU A 843 20.04 19.86 -0.49
CA LEU A 843 20.51 20.38 0.79
C LEU A 843 20.82 19.26 1.80
N PHE A 844 20.09 18.15 1.77
CA PHE A 844 20.37 16.98 2.60
C PHE A 844 21.68 16.28 2.20
N ASN A 845 21.96 16.19 0.89
CA ASN A 845 23.23 15.67 0.39
C ASN A 845 24.41 16.57 0.78
N ASP A 846 24.23 17.89 0.73
CA ASP A 846 25.26 18.84 1.17
C ASP A 846 25.51 18.71 2.68
N LEU A 847 24.44 18.60 3.49
CA LEU A 847 24.53 18.31 4.91
C LEU A 847 25.31 17.02 5.18
N GLY A 848 25.06 15.96 4.40
CA GLY A 848 25.77 14.69 4.52
C GLY A 848 27.27 14.77 4.20
N LYS A 849 27.69 15.69 3.32
CA LYS A 849 29.11 15.91 3.00
C LYS A 849 29.82 16.77 4.05
N ASN A 850 29.14 17.82 4.51
CA ASN A 850 29.74 18.85 5.37
C ASN A 850 29.51 18.60 6.87
N GLY A 851 28.60 17.69 7.24
CA GLY A 851 28.22 17.37 8.61
C GLY A 851 27.42 18.48 9.33
N SER A 852 27.22 19.63 8.69
CA SER A 852 26.43 20.74 9.22
C SER A 852 25.93 21.64 8.08
N PHE A 853 24.87 22.40 8.32
CA PHE A 853 24.46 23.45 7.38
C PHE A 853 25.46 24.60 7.39
N SER A 854 25.89 25.01 6.21
CA SER A 854 26.89 26.09 6.04
C SER A 854 26.39 27.47 6.47
N SER A 855 25.07 27.69 6.53
CA SER A 855 24.47 28.91 7.10
C SER A 855 23.08 28.69 7.68
N ALA A 856 22.65 29.59 8.56
CA ALA A 856 21.28 29.59 9.10
C ALA A 856 20.21 29.75 8.01
N ALA A 857 20.56 30.47 6.94
CA ALA A 857 19.68 30.70 5.82
C ALA A 857 19.54 29.47 4.91
N ILE A 858 20.61 28.68 4.71
CA ILE A 858 20.52 27.37 4.04
C ILE A 858 19.65 26.39 4.83
N ARG A 859 19.77 26.40 6.17
CA ARG A 859 18.88 25.63 7.04
C ARG A 859 17.42 26.07 6.89
N ALA A 860 17.16 27.37 6.81
CA ALA A 860 15.81 27.89 6.54
C ALA A 860 15.29 27.54 5.14
N SER A 861 16.15 27.43 4.13
CA SER A 861 15.79 26.90 2.81
C SER A 861 15.34 25.44 2.89
N TYR A 862 16.01 24.63 3.71
CA TYR A 862 15.62 23.24 3.96
C TYR A 862 14.23 23.13 4.62
N TRP A 863 13.92 24.05 5.55
CA TRP A 863 12.60 24.16 6.16
C TRP A 863 11.52 24.44 5.12
N CYS A 864 11.75 25.42 4.24
CA CYS A 864 10.84 25.70 3.13
C CYS A 864 10.67 24.49 2.22
N ALA A 865 11.75 23.81 1.84
CA ALA A 865 11.72 22.64 0.99
C ALA A 865 10.88 21.50 1.59
N SER A 866 11.08 21.21 2.88
CA SER A 866 10.36 20.17 3.61
C SER A 866 8.85 20.43 3.66
N VAL A 867 8.45 21.67 3.99
CA VAL A 867 7.02 22.05 4.04
C VAL A 867 6.41 22.10 2.64
N THR A 868 7.15 22.57 1.64
CA THR A 868 6.70 22.63 0.24
C THR A 868 6.46 21.22 -0.33
N SER A 869 7.38 20.28 -0.09
CA SER A 869 7.19 18.87 -0.44
C SER A 869 5.98 18.27 0.25
N ALA A 870 5.83 18.52 1.56
CA ALA A 870 4.70 18.01 2.32
C ALA A 870 3.36 18.55 1.78
N ILE A 871 3.29 19.82 1.38
CA ILE A 871 2.14 20.42 0.71
C ILE A 871 1.83 19.65 -0.60
N GLY A 872 2.84 19.43 -1.45
CA GLY A 872 2.67 18.71 -2.71
C GLY A 872 2.14 17.28 -2.51
N TYR A 873 2.75 16.50 -1.62
CA TYR A 873 2.35 15.10 -1.37
C TYR A 873 1.02 14.97 -0.60
N ALA A 874 0.74 15.86 0.36
CA ALA A 874 -0.54 15.87 1.06
C ALA A 874 -1.69 16.23 0.11
N ASN A 875 -1.41 17.07 -0.91
CA ASN A 875 -2.37 17.37 -1.96
C ASN A 875 -2.56 16.21 -2.98
N GLU A 876 -1.83 15.11 -2.86
CA GLU A 876 -2.06 13.90 -3.67
C GLU A 876 -2.62 12.75 -2.82
N GLY A 877 -2.99 13.02 -1.56
CA GLY A 877 -3.41 12.01 -0.60
C GLY A 877 -2.27 11.10 -0.11
N ALA A 878 -1.01 11.40 -0.45
CA ALA A 878 0.15 10.62 -0.03
C ALA A 878 0.63 11.03 1.37
N PHE A 879 -0.27 10.94 2.37
CA PHE A 879 -0.04 11.49 3.71
C PHE A 879 1.14 10.83 4.45
N LEU A 880 1.38 9.53 4.26
CA LEU A 880 2.58 8.85 4.81
C LEU A 880 3.89 9.43 4.25
N VAL A 881 3.90 9.86 2.99
CA VAL A 881 5.07 10.48 2.36
C VAL A 881 5.20 11.93 2.80
N ALA A 882 4.10 12.69 2.84
CA ALA A 882 4.08 14.05 3.37
C ALA A 882 4.59 14.11 4.81
N MET A 883 4.18 13.15 5.65
CA MET A 883 4.62 13.02 7.04
C MET A 883 6.13 12.80 7.16
N LYS A 884 6.76 12.04 6.25
CA LYS A 884 8.23 11.87 6.22
C LYS A 884 8.96 13.20 6.01
N TYR A 885 8.49 14.07 5.12
CA TYR A 885 9.10 15.39 4.91
C TYR A 885 8.88 16.33 6.10
N LEU A 886 7.70 16.28 6.72
CA LEU A 886 7.42 17.04 7.93
C LEU A 886 8.31 16.59 9.11
N ASP A 887 8.49 15.29 9.32
CA ASP A 887 9.37 14.75 10.36
C ASP A 887 10.84 15.13 10.10
N LYS A 888 11.34 15.01 8.85
CA LYS A 888 12.67 15.50 8.47
C LYS A 888 12.85 17.00 8.77
N GLY A 889 11.84 17.80 8.43
CA GLY A 889 11.79 19.23 8.73
C GLY A 889 11.89 19.49 10.23
N LEU A 890 11.09 18.82 11.06
CA LEU A 890 11.12 18.94 12.52
C LEU A 890 12.49 18.57 13.10
N ILE A 891 13.04 17.42 12.70
CA ILE A 891 14.35 16.93 13.16
C ILE A 891 15.44 17.97 12.87
N LEU A 892 15.35 18.66 11.74
CA LEU A 892 16.30 19.69 11.32
C LEU A 892 15.86 21.12 11.68
N GLY A 893 14.86 21.28 12.55
CA GLY A 893 14.55 22.51 13.27
C GLY A 893 13.37 23.35 12.75
N VAL A 894 12.48 22.80 11.91
CA VAL A 894 11.19 23.45 11.60
C VAL A 894 10.36 23.59 12.88
N SER A 895 9.78 24.77 13.11
CA SER A 895 8.84 24.95 14.23
C SER A 895 7.48 24.32 13.92
N ARG A 896 7.07 23.34 14.72
CA ARG A 896 5.73 22.74 14.63
C ARG A 896 4.62 23.77 14.86
N GLN A 897 4.84 24.73 15.75
CA GLN A 897 3.82 25.72 16.14
C GLN A 897 3.40 26.60 14.96
N GLU A 898 4.36 26.98 14.10
CA GLU A 898 4.13 27.88 12.97
C GLU A 898 3.26 27.27 11.86
N ILE A 899 3.18 25.94 11.79
CA ILE A 899 2.39 25.18 10.81
C ILE A 899 1.47 24.14 11.48
N SER A 900 1.12 24.37 12.74
CA SER A 900 0.50 23.36 13.62
C SER A 900 -0.77 22.72 13.07
N GLY A 901 -1.65 23.50 12.45
CA GLY A 901 -2.87 22.95 11.88
C GLY A 901 -2.65 22.12 10.62
N PHE A 902 -1.70 22.52 9.74
CA PHE A 902 -1.29 21.71 8.59
C PHE A 902 -0.58 20.43 9.03
N PHE A 903 0.25 20.53 10.06
CA PHE A 903 0.93 19.38 10.65
C PHE A 903 -0.06 18.37 11.21
N THR A 904 -1.01 18.83 12.02
CA THR A 904 -2.07 17.99 12.62
C THR A 904 -2.95 17.35 11.56
N TYR A 905 -3.25 18.08 10.48
CA TYR A 905 -3.97 17.55 9.32
C TYR A 905 -3.22 16.38 8.70
N VAL A 906 -1.95 16.56 8.30
CA VAL A 906 -1.16 15.47 7.70
C VAL A 906 -0.97 14.29 8.65
N GLU A 907 -0.69 14.55 9.92
CA GLU A 907 -0.48 13.53 10.95
C GLU A 907 -1.73 12.67 11.18
N THR A 908 -2.92 13.28 11.20
CA THR A 908 -4.19 12.56 11.40
C THR A 908 -4.42 11.54 10.28
N PHE A 909 -4.31 11.98 9.02
CA PHE A 909 -4.50 11.09 7.87
C PHE A 909 -3.36 10.09 7.71
N ALA A 910 -2.11 10.47 8.00
CA ALA A 910 -0.99 9.54 8.01
C ALA A 910 -1.17 8.44 9.06
N SER A 911 -1.67 8.78 10.25
CA SER A 911 -1.97 7.80 11.31
C SER A 911 -3.08 6.85 10.87
N GLN A 912 -4.19 7.36 10.32
CA GLN A 912 -5.28 6.52 9.80
C GLN A 912 -4.81 5.56 8.71
N MET A 913 -3.93 6.03 7.81
CA MET A 913 -3.33 5.19 6.76
C MET A 913 -2.32 4.17 7.29
N ALA A 914 -1.65 4.49 8.40
CA ALA A 914 -0.71 3.60 9.05
C ALA A 914 -1.39 2.46 9.83
N HIS A 915 -2.70 2.55 10.12
CA HIS A 915 -3.49 1.53 10.83
C HIS A 915 -3.90 0.32 9.97
N SER A 916 -3.20 0.09 8.85
CA SER A 916 -3.23 -1.20 8.17
C SER A 916 -2.59 -2.25 9.09
N PRO A 917 -3.17 -3.45 9.28
CA PRO A 917 -2.63 -4.47 10.18
C PRO A 917 -1.24 -4.91 9.67
N CYS A 918 -0.21 -4.33 10.26
CA CYS A 918 1.16 -4.76 10.07
C CYS A 918 1.45 -5.75 11.20
N PRO A 919 2.02 -6.93 10.91
CA PRO A 919 2.32 -7.90 11.96
C PRO A 919 3.14 -7.22 13.07
N PRO A 920 2.82 -7.50 14.35
CA PRO A 920 3.57 -6.93 15.45
C PRO A 920 5.06 -7.28 15.28
N ALA A 921 5.94 -6.32 15.58
CA ALA A 921 7.34 -6.64 15.75
C ALA A 921 7.41 -7.76 16.79
N THR A 922 8.15 -8.82 16.47
CA THR A 922 8.96 -9.58 17.44
C THR A 922 8.71 -9.19 18.90
N ASN A 923 7.73 -9.82 19.60
CA ASN A 923 7.33 -9.56 21.00
C ASN A 923 8.26 -8.59 21.78
N CYS A 924 8.16 -7.29 21.50
CA CYS A 924 9.17 -6.33 21.94
C CYS A 924 8.67 -5.67 23.23
N CYS A 925 8.64 -6.47 24.28
CA CYS A 925 8.28 -5.99 25.62
C CYS A 925 9.55 -5.79 26.45
N ILE A 926 9.73 -4.58 26.98
CA ILE A 926 10.84 -4.30 27.91
C ILE A 926 10.45 -4.86 29.30
N PRO A 927 11.29 -5.71 29.92
CA PRO A 927 11.00 -6.31 31.22
C PRO A 927 10.78 -5.29 32.33
N ASP A 928 10.02 -5.69 33.35
CA ASP A 928 9.89 -4.94 34.60
C ASP A 928 11.09 -5.31 35.47
N TYR A 929 12.03 -4.40 35.68
CA TYR A 929 13.22 -4.65 36.47
C TYR A 929 12.93 -4.54 37.98
N GLN A 930 12.01 -5.37 38.47
CA GLN A 930 11.74 -5.52 39.91
C GLN A 930 12.96 -6.08 40.65
N GLN A 931 13.04 -5.87 41.98
CA GLN A 931 14.19 -6.18 42.84
C GLN A 931 14.96 -7.49 42.50
N PRO A 932 14.33 -8.67 42.28
CA PRO A 932 15.07 -9.91 41.95
C PRO A 932 15.70 -9.92 40.55
N HIS A 933 15.03 -9.32 39.56
CA HIS A 933 15.53 -9.22 38.17
C HIS A 933 16.60 -8.12 38.06
N PHE A 934 16.52 -7.10 38.91
CA PHE A 934 17.49 -6.03 39.00
C PHE A 934 18.85 -6.50 39.54
N GLU A 935 18.88 -7.34 40.57
CA GLU A 935 20.14 -7.92 41.08
C GLU A 935 20.84 -8.77 40.00
N ALA A 936 20.09 -9.56 39.25
CA ALA A 936 20.61 -10.32 38.12
C ALA A 936 21.15 -9.42 37.00
N LEU A 937 20.47 -8.31 36.69
CA LEU A 937 20.91 -7.31 35.72
C LEU A 937 22.23 -6.66 36.15
N LEU A 938 22.38 -6.31 37.43
CA LEU A 938 23.61 -5.73 37.96
C LEU A 938 24.78 -6.71 37.88
N CYS A 939 24.57 -7.99 38.20
CA CYS A 939 25.58 -9.03 38.04
C CYS A 939 25.98 -9.23 36.56
N ALA A 940 25.01 -9.23 35.64
CA ALA A 940 25.27 -9.46 34.22
C ALA A 940 25.96 -8.28 33.52
N THR A 941 25.68 -7.04 33.93
CA THR A 941 26.20 -5.83 33.28
C THR A 941 27.61 -5.44 33.73
N GLY A 942 28.21 -6.21 34.64
CA GLY A 942 29.62 -6.10 35.00
C GLY A 942 30.03 -4.73 35.55
N LEU A 943 29.13 -4.00 36.24
CA LEU A 943 29.47 -2.78 36.98
C LEU A 943 30.65 -3.13 37.90
N SER A 944 31.84 -2.67 37.51
CA SER A 944 33.12 -3.23 37.97
C SER A 944 33.40 -2.97 39.45
N ARG A 945 32.64 -2.07 40.07
CA ARG A 945 32.64 -1.77 41.51
C ARG A 945 31.22 -1.44 41.99
N PRO A 946 30.85 -1.83 43.24
CA PRO A 946 29.61 -1.37 43.87
C PRO A 946 29.61 0.16 44.03
N ILE A 947 28.43 0.79 44.12
CA ILE A 947 28.30 2.24 44.38
C ILE A 947 29.07 2.59 45.66
N GLU A 948 30.13 3.38 45.55
CA GLU A 948 30.98 3.75 46.69
C GLU A 948 30.51 5.06 47.33
N PHE A 949 30.06 6.01 46.50
CA PHE A 949 29.71 7.36 46.93
C PHE A 949 28.28 7.71 46.52
N ALA A 950 27.29 7.15 47.21
CA ALA A 950 25.89 7.38 46.88
C ALA A 950 25.48 8.86 46.95
N ILE A 951 24.66 9.30 45.98
CA ILE A 951 24.05 10.62 45.98
C ILE A 951 23.06 10.79 47.16
N GLN A 952 22.78 12.04 47.54
CA GLN A 952 21.74 12.33 48.51
C GLN A 952 20.36 11.95 47.96
N GLU A 953 19.62 11.13 48.71
CA GLU A 953 18.25 10.74 48.39
C GLU A 953 17.23 11.56 49.18
N ILE A 954 16.20 12.03 48.50
CA ILE A 954 15.04 12.68 49.12
C ILE A 954 13.87 11.69 49.10
N LYS A 955 13.43 11.28 50.29
CA LYS A 955 12.21 10.50 50.48
C LYS A 955 11.06 11.50 50.55
N THR A 956 10.26 11.60 49.50
CA THR A 956 9.10 12.50 49.47
C THR A 956 7.81 11.72 49.64
N ASP A 957 6.93 12.21 50.50
CA ASP A 957 5.49 11.93 50.41
C ASP A 957 4.92 12.91 49.37
N ALA A 958 4.01 12.42 48.50
CA ALA A 958 3.51 13.14 47.32
C ALA A 958 2.94 14.56 47.59
N SER A 959 2.71 14.93 48.84
CA SER A 959 2.22 16.25 49.26
C SER A 959 3.25 17.37 49.34
N ASN A 960 4.57 17.11 49.23
CA ASN A 960 5.62 18.13 49.46
C ASN A 960 6.64 18.32 48.33
N VAL A 961 6.38 17.76 47.14
CA VAL A 961 7.32 17.78 46.00
C VAL A 961 7.70 19.20 45.56
N GLN A 962 6.75 20.13 45.52
CA GLN A 962 6.97 21.54 45.13
C GLN A 962 7.82 22.33 46.14
N GLU A 963 7.67 22.08 47.44
CA GLU A 963 8.50 22.72 48.47
C GLU A 963 9.95 22.21 48.40
N VAL A 964 10.12 20.90 48.16
CA VAL A 964 11.44 20.27 48.04
C VAL A 964 12.20 20.78 46.84
N THR A 965 11.58 20.91 45.65
CA THR A 965 12.28 21.47 44.48
C THR A 965 12.61 22.95 44.66
N THR A 966 11.66 23.76 45.12
CA THR A 966 11.88 25.21 45.28
C THR A 966 13.00 25.52 46.30
N MET A 967 13.12 24.73 47.37
CA MET A 967 14.22 24.87 48.33
C MET A 967 15.56 24.32 47.81
N SER A 968 15.55 23.33 46.90
CA SER A 968 16.75 22.61 46.47
C SER A 968 17.41 23.16 45.21
N PHE A 969 16.70 23.88 44.33
CA PHE A 969 17.30 24.64 43.21
C PHE A 969 18.31 25.70 43.69
N HIS A 970 18.27 26.09 44.97
CA HIS A 970 19.22 27.03 45.55
C HIS A 970 20.53 26.41 46.05
N ASN A 971 20.66 25.07 46.06
CA ASN A 971 21.72 24.38 46.81
C ASN A 971 22.87 23.82 45.94
N ASP A 972 22.91 24.13 44.63
CA ASP A 972 23.97 23.78 43.64
C ASP A 972 24.51 22.34 43.70
N SER A 973 23.78 21.40 44.32
CA SER A 973 24.23 20.02 44.60
C SER A 973 23.23 19.02 44.04
N PRO A 974 23.69 17.92 43.42
CA PRO A 974 22.80 16.94 42.82
C PRO A 974 22.11 16.08 43.90
N PHE A 975 20.85 15.71 43.66
CA PHE A 975 20.06 14.84 44.53
C PHE A 975 19.10 13.98 43.72
N VAL A 976 18.65 12.86 44.29
CA VAL A 976 17.64 11.97 43.67
C VAL A 976 16.34 11.97 44.46
N ILE A 977 15.21 12.09 43.77
CA ILE A 977 13.85 11.90 44.30
C ILE A 977 13.38 10.53 43.82
N ARG A 978 13.10 9.63 44.76
CA ARG A 978 12.65 8.28 44.43
C ARG A 978 11.15 8.25 44.13
N GLY A 979 10.77 7.56 43.06
CA GLY A 979 9.37 7.22 42.74
C GLY A 979 8.41 8.38 42.44
N ILE A 980 8.91 9.55 42.03
CA ILE A 980 8.05 10.71 41.69
C ILE A 980 7.13 10.42 40.49
N ALA A 981 7.64 9.69 39.49
CA ALA A 981 6.92 9.35 38.28
C ALA A 981 6.29 7.95 38.33
N SER A 982 6.30 7.27 39.49
CA SER A 982 5.84 5.87 39.61
C SER A 982 4.37 5.66 39.22
N GLN A 983 3.54 6.71 39.21
CA GLN A 983 2.14 6.65 38.80
C GLN A 983 1.89 7.09 37.35
N TRP A 984 2.92 7.46 36.60
CA TRP A 984 2.74 7.88 35.21
C TRP A 984 2.40 6.70 34.30
N PRO A 985 1.46 6.86 33.35
CA PRO A 985 1.12 5.79 32.40
C PRO A 985 2.32 5.29 31.59
N SER A 986 3.30 6.16 31.31
CA SER A 986 4.53 5.82 30.59
C SER A 986 5.34 4.69 31.24
N ILE A 987 5.31 4.55 32.58
CA ILE A 987 6.03 3.48 33.30
C ILE A 987 5.59 2.08 32.81
N SER A 988 4.29 1.91 32.52
CA SER A 988 3.75 0.65 32.01
C SER A 988 3.62 0.63 30.49
N LYS A 989 3.07 1.69 29.88
CA LYS A 989 2.72 1.71 28.45
C LYS A 989 3.95 1.67 27.55
N TRP A 990 5.00 2.39 27.91
CA TRP A 990 6.18 2.51 27.03
C TRP A 990 7.10 1.30 27.08
N ARG A 991 6.74 0.28 27.86
CA ARG A 991 7.38 -1.04 27.83
C ARG A 991 6.86 -1.90 26.70
N ASP A 992 5.64 -1.65 26.22
CA ASP A 992 5.06 -2.31 25.07
C ASP A 992 5.43 -1.55 23.80
N MET A 993 6.57 -1.92 23.21
CA MET A 993 7.05 -1.29 21.99
C MET A 993 6.16 -1.63 20.79
N ASN A 994 5.38 -2.71 20.87
CA ASN A 994 4.50 -3.14 19.78
C ASN A 994 3.30 -2.22 19.68
N ALA A 995 2.67 -1.88 20.82
CA ALA A 995 1.61 -0.88 20.87
C ALA A 995 2.08 0.49 20.35
N LEU A 996 3.26 0.95 20.81
CA LEU A 996 3.81 2.23 20.38
C LEU A 996 4.18 2.27 18.89
N THR A 997 4.72 1.18 18.34
CA THR A 997 5.07 1.10 16.91
C THR A 997 3.87 0.87 16.01
N HIS A 998 2.80 0.24 16.51
CA HIS A 998 1.53 0.16 15.79
C HIS A 998 0.93 1.56 15.57
N GLU A 999 0.97 2.42 16.59
CA GLU A 999 0.41 3.76 16.50
C GLU A 999 1.35 4.77 15.82
N HIS A 1000 2.65 4.71 16.11
CA HIS A 1000 3.62 5.75 15.72
C HIS A 1000 4.82 5.22 14.92
N GLY A 1001 4.80 3.96 14.48
CA GLY A 1001 5.95 3.33 13.81
C GLY A 1001 6.36 3.98 12.48
N HIS A 1002 5.42 4.63 11.79
CA HIS A 1002 5.63 5.32 10.52
C HIS A 1002 6.42 6.63 10.66
N ARG A 1003 6.54 7.18 11.88
CA ARG A 1003 7.24 8.44 12.17
C ARG A 1003 8.73 8.29 11.98
N LEU A 1004 9.39 9.30 11.41
CA LEU A 1004 10.87 9.28 11.29
C LEU A 1004 11.52 9.85 12.55
N VAL A 1005 12.56 9.21 13.07
CA VAL A 1005 13.30 9.64 14.25
C VAL A 1005 14.81 9.65 13.97
N PRO A 1006 15.57 10.57 14.57
CA PRO A 1006 17.03 10.55 14.49
C PRO A 1006 17.59 9.53 15.49
N ILE A 1007 18.54 8.73 15.04
CA ILE A 1007 19.27 7.79 15.89
C ILE A 1007 20.78 7.91 15.67
N GLU A 1008 21.53 7.80 16.75
CA GLU A 1008 22.96 7.56 16.77
C GLU A 1008 23.21 6.06 16.73
N ILE A 1009 24.04 5.61 15.80
CA ILE A 1009 24.49 4.22 15.69
C ILE A 1009 25.98 4.17 16.03
N GLY A 1010 26.35 3.30 16.96
CA GLY A 1010 27.72 3.19 17.46
C GLY A 1010 27.85 3.62 18.92
N CYS A 1011 29.07 3.97 19.30
CA CYS A 1011 29.38 4.41 20.66
C CYS A 1011 30.01 5.80 20.62
N MET A 1012 29.53 6.74 21.45
CA MET A 1012 30.09 8.10 21.56
C MET A 1012 31.57 8.12 22.00
N THR A 1013 32.07 7.04 22.61
CA THR A 1013 33.50 6.90 22.92
C THR A 1013 34.34 6.39 21.73
N GLY A 1014 33.69 5.95 20.64
CA GLY A 1014 34.28 5.38 19.42
C GLY A 1014 33.77 6.05 18.13
N LYS A 1015 33.52 5.26 17.07
CA LYS A 1015 32.94 5.75 15.81
C LYS A 1015 31.40 5.75 15.94
N MET A 1016 30.80 6.90 15.64
CA MET A 1016 29.36 7.14 15.70
C MET A 1016 28.89 7.66 14.35
N THR A 1017 27.71 7.22 13.92
CA THR A 1017 27.04 7.75 12.73
C THR A 1017 25.59 8.06 13.07
N GLU A 1018 25.11 9.23 12.67
CA GLU A 1018 23.71 9.62 12.82
C GLU A 1018 22.91 9.19 11.58
N LYS A 1019 21.69 8.70 11.78
CA LYS A 1019 20.75 8.36 10.72
C LYS A 1019 19.33 8.75 11.09
N ILE A 1020 18.53 9.11 10.09
CA ILE A 1020 17.08 9.25 10.23
C ILE A 1020 16.45 7.95 9.73
N VAL A 1021 15.71 7.27 10.60
CA VAL A 1021 15.03 6.00 10.32
C VAL A 1021 13.58 6.07 10.75
N SER A 1022 12.73 5.13 10.33
CA SER A 1022 11.40 5.03 10.94
C SER A 1022 11.50 4.56 12.39
N PHE A 1023 10.58 5.01 13.24
CA PHE A 1023 10.52 4.60 14.64
C PHE A 1023 10.36 3.07 14.72
N ARG A 1024 9.57 2.47 13.82
CA ARG A 1024 9.47 1.01 13.70
C ARG A 1024 10.82 0.37 13.38
N GLN A 1025 11.58 0.91 12.42
CA GLN A 1025 12.91 0.37 12.08
C GLN A 1025 13.88 0.49 13.26
N PHE A 1026 13.83 1.58 14.03
CA PHE A 1026 14.64 1.73 15.24
C PHE A 1026 14.32 0.63 16.27
N VAL A 1027 13.03 0.38 16.52
CA VAL A 1027 12.59 -0.68 17.43
C VAL A 1027 13.02 -2.07 16.93
N ASP A 1028 12.73 -2.39 15.67
CA ASP A 1028 12.97 -3.72 15.10
C ASP A 1028 14.46 -4.05 15.03
N SER A 1029 15.27 -3.07 14.60
CA SER A 1029 16.69 -3.27 14.32
C SER A 1029 17.57 -3.23 15.57
N PHE A 1030 17.15 -2.49 16.60
CA PHE A 1030 18.00 -2.25 17.78
C PHE A 1030 17.38 -2.70 19.10
N LEU A 1031 16.05 -2.58 19.28
CA LEU A 1031 15.42 -2.78 20.59
C LEU A 1031 14.75 -4.16 20.75
N SER A 1032 14.50 -4.87 19.65
CA SER A 1032 13.85 -6.20 19.61
C SER A 1032 14.66 -7.30 20.31
N GLU A 1033 13.96 -8.35 20.79
CA GLU A 1033 14.58 -9.47 21.52
C GLU A 1033 15.55 -10.30 20.64
N SER A 1034 15.29 -10.37 19.34
CA SER A 1034 16.20 -10.92 18.32
C SER A 1034 17.54 -10.17 18.21
N ALA A 1035 17.58 -8.89 18.59
CA ALA A 1035 18.82 -8.11 18.67
C ALA A 1035 19.60 -8.35 19.98
N LYS A 1036 19.01 -9.04 20.98
CA LYS A 1036 19.56 -9.25 22.35
C LYS A 1036 20.39 -10.54 22.51
N THR A 1037 21.16 -10.98 21.51
CA THR A 1037 21.94 -12.24 21.64
C THR A 1037 23.12 -12.18 22.61
N SER A 1038 23.35 -11.10 23.36
CA SER A 1038 24.28 -11.11 24.49
C SER A 1038 23.91 -10.04 25.52
N CYS A 1039 23.76 -10.44 26.77
CA CYS A 1039 23.88 -9.53 27.92
C CYS A 1039 25.34 -9.03 27.97
N TRP A 1040 25.54 -7.77 27.56
CA TRP A 1040 26.85 -7.17 27.33
C TRP A 1040 27.64 -6.93 28.62
N GLY A 1041 28.73 -7.68 28.80
CA GLY A 1041 29.77 -7.35 29.76
C GLY A 1041 30.73 -6.27 29.22
N LEU A 1042 31.51 -5.64 30.13
CA LEU A 1042 32.47 -4.57 29.84
C LEU A 1042 33.48 -4.87 28.70
N ALA A 1043 33.71 -6.15 28.38
CA ALA A 1043 34.74 -6.61 27.46
C ALA A 1043 34.32 -6.62 25.96
N ASP A 1044 33.02 -6.56 25.64
CA ASP A 1044 32.54 -6.81 24.27
C ASP A 1044 32.35 -5.53 23.42
N ALA A 1045 32.42 -4.35 24.04
CA ALA A 1045 32.21 -3.05 23.39
C ALA A 1045 33.41 -2.55 22.55
N THR A 1046 34.56 -3.25 22.59
CA THR A 1046 35.78 -2.82 21.88
C THR A 1046 35.96 -3.45 20.50
N SER A 1047 35.14 -4.42 20.10
CA SER A 1047 35.18 -4.99 18.74
C SER A 1047 34.27 -4.23 17.78
N GLN A 1048 34.78 -3.90 16.60
CA GLN A 1048 34.10 -3.10 15.57
C GLN A 1048 32.75 -3.71 15.11
N ALA A 1049 32.61 -5.04 15.15
CA ALA A 1049 31.39 -5.77 14.79
C ALA A 1049 30.24 -5.64 15.81
N ASN A 1050 30.53 -5.23 17.06
CA ASN A 1050 29.52 -5.08 18.12
C ASN A 1050 29.04 -3.62 18.28
N ALA A 1051 29.85 -2.64 17.84
CA ALA A 1051 29.48 -1.23 17.87
C ALA A 1051 28.28 -0.90 16.95
N GLU A 1052 28.15 -1.59 15.82
CA GLU A 1052 27.05 -1.40 14.86
C GLU A 1052 25.66 -1.84 15.38
N LYS A 1053 25.61 -2.47 16.57
CA LYS A 1053 24.38 -2.94 17.22
C LYS A 1053 23.86 -2.01 18.32
N ILE A 1054 24.55 -0.90 18.60
CA ILE A 1054 24.10 0.11 19.56
C ILE A 1054 23.33 1.19 18.81
N GLY A 1055 22.05 1.34 19.15
CA GLY A 1055 21.18 2.40 18.63
C GLY A 1055 20.70 3.30 19.76
N TYR A 1056 20.79 4.61 19.56
CA TYR A 1056 20.40 5.60 20.56
C TYR A 1056 19.67 6.78 19.93
N LEU A 1057 18.39 6.95 20.24
CA LEU A 1057 17.67 8.20 20.05
C LEU A 1057 18.04 9.10 21.22
N ALA A 1058 19.02 9.96 21.00
CA ALA A 1058 19.62 10.81 22.00
C ALA A 1058 19.08 12.24 21.88
N GLN A 1059 18.76 12.86 23.02
CA GLN A 1059 18.47 14.30 23.12
C GLN A 1059 17.39 14.82 22.13
N HIS A 1060 16.33 14.04 21.88
CA HIS A 1060 15.34 14.39 20.88
C HIS A 1060 14.02 14.88 21.51
N PRO A 1061 13.45 16.02 21.08
CA PRO A 1061 12.15 16.52 21.57
C PRO A 1061 10.97 15.70 21.02
N LEU A 1062 10.95 14.40 21.31
CA LEU A 1062 9.99 13.43 20.76
C LEU A 1062 8.53 13.78 21.11
N LEU A 1063 8.29 14.43 22.24
CA LEU A 1063 6.95 14.85 22.67
C LEU A 1063 6.39 16.03 21.88
N GLU A 1064 7.26 16.88 21.33
CA GLU A 1064 6.85 17.91 20.37
C GLU A 1064 6.56 17.28 19.00
N GLN A 1065 7.36 16.28 18.63
CA GLN A 1065 7.16 15.54 17.39
C GLN A 1065 5.87 14.71 17.42
N ILE A 1066 5.60 13.99 18.52
CA ILE A 1066 4.46 13.08 18.69
C ILE A 1066 3.65 13.54 19.91
N PRO A 1067 2.75 14.54 19.77
CA PRO A 1067 2.05 15.13 20.90
C PRO A 1067 1.17 14.16 21.69
N ALA A 1068 0.72 13.07 21.08
CA ALA A 1068 -0.08 12.02 21.72
C ALA A 1068 0.64 11.43 22.96
N LEU A 1069 1.98 11.37 22.93
CA LEU A 1069 2.79 10.84 24.04
C LEU A 1069 2.75 11.73 25.30
N ASN A 1070 2.33 12.99 25.21
CA ASN A 1070 2.20 13.86 26.38
C ASN A 1070 1.12 13.37 27.36
N ALA A 1071 0.15 12.58 26.91
CA ALA A 1071 -0.89 12.02 27.78
C ALA A 1071 -0.34 10.98 28.79
N ASP A 1072 0.88 10.46 28.56
CA ASP A 1072 1.47 9.39 29.36
C ASP A 1072 2.47 9.88 30.41
N ILE A 1073 2.73 11.19 30.48
CA ILE A 1073 3.70 11.81 31.40
C ILE A 1073 3.14 13.10 31.99
N ASP A 1074 3.80 13.66 33.00
CA ASP A 1074 3.56 15.04 33.42
C ASP A 1074 4.56 15.97 32.71
N PRO A 1075 4.12 16.92 31.87
CA PRO A 1075 5.02 17.86 31.21
C PRO A 1075 5.61 18.90 32.18
N ASN A 1076 5.02 19.05 33.38
CA ASN A 1076 5.49 19.98 34.40
C ASN A 1076 5.35 19.36 35.81
N PRO A 1077 6.14 18.31 36.14
CA PRO A 1077 6.03 17.59 37.40
C PRO A 1077 6.28 18.43 38.65
N PHE A 1078 6.90 19.60 38.47
CA PHE A 1078 7.44 20.41 39.54
C PHE A 1078 6.82 21.81 39.62
N GLY A 1079 5.81 22.09 38.79
CA GLY A 1079 5.16 23.41 38.72
C GLY A 1079 6.02 24.51 38.07
N ILE A 1080 7.19 24.19 37.53
CA ILE A 1080 8.09 25.09 36.80
C ILE A 1080 8.09 24.70 35.32
N GLN A 1081 7.83 25.65 34.44
CA GLN A 1081 7.84 25.37 33.01
C GLN A 1081 9.28 25.15 32.52
N PRO A 1082 9.59 23.98 31.95
CA PRO A 1082 10.91 23.71 31.38
C PRO A 1082 11.13 24.52 30.10
N THR A 1083 12.39 24.87 29.86
CA THR A 1083 12.85 25.49 28.60
C THR A 1083 12.90 24.45 27.47
N LYS A 1084 13.31 23.21 27.76
CA LYS A 1084 13.33 22.09 26.80
C LYS A 1084 13.00 20.77 27.48
N VAL A 1085 12.37 19.88 26.73
CA VAL A 1085 12.07 18.51 27.16
C VAL A 1085 12.52 17.54 26.08
N ASN A 1086 13.41 16.61 26.42
CA ASN A 1086 13.95 15.63 25.47
C ASN A 1086 13.81 14.20 26.00
N ILE A 1087 13.64 13.29 25.06
CA ILE A 1087 13.60 11.85 25.30
C ILE A 1087 14.94 11.24 24.92
N TRP A 1088 15.37 10.29 25.74
CA TRP A 1088 16.53 9.46 25.54
C TRP A 1088 16.06 8.01 25.47
N TRP A 1089 16.16 7.38 24.29
CA TRP A 1089 15.70 6.02 24.06
C TRP A 1089 16.80 5.20 23.42
N GLY A 1090 17.28 4.15 24.09
CA GLY A 1090 18.38 3.35 23.54
C GLY A 1090 18.47 1.94 24.07
N THR A 1091 19.36 1.17 23.43
CA THR A 1091 19.72 -0.18 23.87
C THR A 1091 20.48 -0.18 25.19
N GLY A 1092 20.54 -1.35 25.85
CA GLY A 1092 21.46 -1.58 26.95
C GLY A 1092 22.90 -1.43 26.52
N GLY A 1093 23.73 -0.78 27.33
CA GLY A 1093 25.13 -0.48 27.02
C GLY A 1093 25.38 0.88 26.38
N THR A 1094 24.33 1.65 26.03
CA THR A 1094 24.49 3.05 25.59
C THR A 1094 25.22 3.87 26.65
N ARG A 1095 26.22 4.67 26.23
CA ARG A 1095 27.09 5.48 27.08
C ARG A 1095 27.12 6.92 26.59
N THR A 1096 26.74 7.84 27.47
CA THR A 1096 27.01 9.26 27.29
C THR A 1096 28.30 9.59 28.07
N PRO A 1097 29.40 9.98 27.37
CA PRO A 1097 30.68 10.25 28.02
C PRO A 1097 30.57 11.35 29.06
N LEU A 1098 31.57 11.47 29.92
CA LEU A 1098 31.59 12.48 30.97
C LEU A 1098 31.55 13.89 30.37
N HIS A 1099 30.50 14.64 30.69
CA HIS A 1099 30.23 15.96 30.14
C HIS A 1099 29.43 16.83 31.11
N PHE A 1100 29.23 18.11 30.80
CA PHE A 1100 28.29 18.95 31.54
C PHE A 1100 27.31 19.68 30.61
N ASP A 1101 26.14 19.98 31.15
CA ASP A 1101 25.10 20.80 30.51
C ASP A 1101 25.14 22.23 31.07
N SER A 1102 24.68 23.20 30.28
CA SER A 1102 24.56 24.60 30.73
C SER A 1102 23.22 24.90 31.44
N TYR A 1103 22.35 23.91 31.56
CA TYR A 1103 21.01 24.01 32.14
C TYR A 1103 20.92 23.20 33.43
N ASP A 1104 20.04 23.63 34.32
CA ASP A 1104 19.56 22.73 35.37
C ASP A 1104 18.74 21.63 34.72
N ASN A 1105 19.00 20.37 35.08
CA ASN A 1105 18.47 19.20 34.40
C ASN A 1105 17.79 18.26 35.40
N LEU A 1106 16.52 17.93 35.13
CA LEU A 1106 15.80 16.87 35.81
C LEU A 1106 15.72 15.66 34.89
N LEU A 1107 16.47 14.61 35.21
CA LEU A 1107 16.48 13.35 34.48
C LEU A 1107 15.53 12.36 35.17
N VAL A 1108 14.37 12.11 34.57
CA VAL A 1108 13.39 11.13 35.05
C VAL A 1108 13.55 9.83 34.26
N GLN A 1109 13.66 8.71 34.97
CA GLN A 1109 13.78 7.38 34.38
C GLN A 1109 12.40 6.76 34.21
N LEU A 1110 12.02 6.38 32.98
CA LEU A 1110 10.69 5.85 32.67
C LEU A 1110 10.70 4.33 32.51
N VAL A 1111 11.66 3.80 31.73
CA VAL A 1111 11.79 2.38 31.42
C VAL A 1111 13.24 1.96 31.53
N GLY A 1112 13.52 0.78 32.09
CA GLY A 1112 14.89 0.28 32.27
C GLY A 1112 15.65 0.97 33.40
N ALA A 1113 16.96 0.71 33.48
CA ALA A 1113 17.82 1.26 34.51
C ALA A 1113 19.05 1.99 33.95
N LYS A 1114 19.47 3.07 34.61
CA LYS A 1114 20.68 3.84 34.28
C LYS A 1114 21.61 3.95 35.48
N TYR A 1115 22.90 3.86 35.21
CA TYR A 1115 23.97 4.24 36.12
C TYR A 1115 24.46 5.65 35.77
N VAL A 1116 24.57 6.50 36.79
CA VAL A 1116 25.04 7.88 36.65
C VAL A 1116 26.16 8.15 37.65
N ARG A 1117 27.25 8.77 37.18
CA ARG A 1117 28.32 9.31 38.02
C ARG A 1117 28.43 10.81 37.82
N LEU A 1118 28.51 11.58 38.90
CA LEU A 1118 28.53 13.04 38.89
C LEU A 1118 29.79 13.59 39.57
N TYR A 1119 30.36 14.65 39.00
CA TYR A 1119 31.47 15.40 39.55
C TYR A 1119 31.08 16.87 39.68
N ALA A 1120 31.57 17.52 40.74
CA ALA A 1120 31.26 18.91 41.01
C ALA A 1120 31.89 19.84 39.95
N ARG A 1121 31.27 21.00 39.70
CA ARG A 1121 31.75 21.98 38.72
C ARG A 1121 33.16 22.48 39.04
N GLU A 1122 33.53 22.52 40.33
CA GLU A 1122 34.85 22.97 40.81
C GLU A 1122 35.98 22.05 40.34
N ASP A 1123 35.67 20.78 40.04
CA ASP A 1123 36.65 19.79 39.59
C ASP A 1123 36.93 19.88 38.07
N THR A 1124 36.28 20.79 37.33
CA THR A 1124 36.47 20.99 35.87
C THR A 1124 37.94 20.98 35.43
N ALA A 1125 38.82 21.69 36.13
CA ALA A 1125 40.24 21.79 35.79
C ALA A 1125 41.00 20.45 35.88
N LYS A 1126 40.44 19.46 36.58
CA LYS A 1126 41.00 18.13 36.80
C LYS A 1126 40.38 17.07 35.88
N LEU A 1127 39.34 17.43 35.12
CA LEU A 1127 38.57 16.48 34.30
C LEU A 1127 39.01 16.43 32.83
N TYR A 1128 40.14 17.05 32.46
CA TYR A 1128 40.76 16.91 31.14
C TYR A 1128 39.78 17.10 29.97
N VAL A 1129 39.33 18.34 29.81
CA VAL A 1129 38.41 18.74 28.73
C VAL A 1129 39.00 18.40 27.36
N SER A 1130 38.23 17.69 26.53
CA SER A 1130 38.62 17.29 25.18
C SER A 1130 38.75 18.51 24.28
N VAL A 1131 39.95 18.77 23.78
CA VAL A 1131 40.28 19.92 22.90
C VAL A 1131 40.23 19.60 21.40
N ASN A 1132 40.18 18.33 21.01
CA ASN A 1132 40.44 17.88 19.62
C ASN A 1132 39.34 17.05 18.94
N LYS A 1133 38.17 16.84 19.56
CA LYS A 1133 37.04 16.12 18.92
C LYS A 1133 36.09 17.11 18.27
N THR A 1134 35.66 16.82 17.04
CA THR A 1134 34.72 17.61 16.21
C THR A 1134 33.38 17.90 16.91
N TYR A 1135 33.02 17.08 17.92
CA TYR A 1135 31.82 17.22 18.75
C TYR A 1135 31.98 18.18 19.95
N GLY A 1136 33.21 18.65 20.23
CA GLY A 1136 33.58 19.39 21.43
C GLY A 1136 33.77 20.89 21.24
N LEU A 1137 33.14 21.52 20.24
CA LEU A 1137 33.26 22.97 20.00
C LEU A 1137 32.84 23.83 21.21
N GLN A 1138 32.08 23.28 22.17
CA GLN A 1138 31.65 23.95 23.39
C GLN A 1138 32.57 23.71 24.62
N GLY A 1139 33.57 22.82 24.52
CA GLY A 1139 34.51 22.55 25.62
C GLY A 1139 33.87 21.92 26.87
N ASN A 1140 32.79 21.15 26.70
CA ASN A 1140 32.00 20.59 27.80
C ASN A 1140 32.10 19.05 27.95
N MET A 1141 33.02 18.41 27.23
CA MET A 1141 33.25 16.96 27.23
C MET A 1141 34.63 16.62 27.82
N SER A 1142 34.75 15.50 28.52
CA SER A 1142 36.00 15.01 29.14
C SER A 1142 36.61 13.85 28.34
N ASP A 1143 37.95 13.76 28.34
CA ASP A 1143 38.71 12.63 27.80
C ASP A 1143 38.83 11.44 28.78
N ILE A 1144 38.29 11.57 30.00
CA ILE A 1144 38.30 10.52 31.01
C ILE A 1144 37.21 9.48 30.70
N ASP A 1145 37.60 8.21 30.71
CA ASP A 1145 36.66 7.09 30.80
C ASP A 1145 36.38 6.78 32.28
N CYS A 1146 35.14 7.02 32.72
CA CYS A 1146 34.74 6.80 34.12
C CYS A 1146 34.72 5.32 34.53
N GLU A 1147 34.68 4.39 33.58
CA GLU A 1147 34.65 2.94 33.87
C GLU A 1147 36.04 2.30 33.71
N MET A 1148 36.97 2.99 33.06
CA MET A 1148 38.38 2.58 32.89
C MET A 1148 39.34 3.75 33.19
N GLU A 1149 39.49 4.06 34.47
CA GLU A 1149 40.28 5.19 34.96
C GLU A 1149 41.79 4.98 34.73
N ASP A 1150 42.37 5.70 33.77
CA ASP A 1150 43.82 5.75 33.54
C ASP A 1150 44.45 6.94 34.28
N PHE A 1151 44.76 6.75 35.56
CA PHE A 1151 45.43 7.76 36.38
C PHE A 1151 46.90 8.00 36.03
N VAL A 1152 47.49 7.17 35.16
CA VAL A 1152 48.83 7.45 34.62
C VAL A 1152 48.72 8.55 33.57
N LYS A 1153 47.70 8.47 32.71
CA LYS A 1153 47.41 9.47 31.69
C LYS A 1153 46.70 10.72 32.24
N TYR A 1154 45.82 10.56 33.24
CA TYR A 1154 45.00 11.62 33.83
C TYR A 1154 45.24 11.76 35.36
N PRO A 1155 46.44 12.16 35.80
CA PRO A 1155 46.81 12.12 37.22
C PRO A 1155 45.99 13.03 38.13
N LEU A 1156 45.49 14.18 37.64
CA LEU A 1156 44.69 15.12 38.44
C LEU A 1156 43.28 14.59 38.75
N ALA A 1157 42.77 13.69 37.91
CA ALA A 1157 41.43 13.10 38.08
C ALA A 1157 41.33 12.25 39.36
N LYS A 1158 42.47 11.76 39.86
CA LYS A 1158 42.56 10.98 41.10
C LYS A 1158 42.10 11.76 42.33
N ASP A 1159 42.21 13.09 42.30
CA ASP A 1159 41.84 13.97 43.41
C ASP A 1159 40.41 14.53 43.27
N CYS A 1160 39.67 14.12 42.25
CA CYS A 1160 38.28 14.50 42.07
C CYS A 1160 37.38 13.69 43.00
N ARG A 1161 36.35 14.33 43.56
CA ARG A 1161 35.29 13.62 44.28
C ARG A 1161 34.10 13.44 43.35
N PHE A 1162 33.49 12.27 43.41
CA PHE A 1162 32.28 11.99 42.64
C PHE A 1162 31.17 11.42 43.50
N GLN A 1163 29.95 11.51 42.99
CA GLN A 1163 28.77 10.85 43.51
C GLN A 1163 28.19 9.91 42.45
N GLU A 1164 27.48 8.88 42.88
CA GLU A 1164 26.96 7.83 42.03
C GLU A 1164 25.51 7.52 42.38
N VAL A 1165 24.73 7.14 41.37
CA VAL A 1165 23.34 6.74 41.55
C VAL A 1165 22.92 5.73 40.48
N LEU A 1166 22.11 4.76 40.90
CA LEU A 1166 21.33 3.93 40.00
C LEU A 1166 19.91 4.50 39.94
N LEU A 1167 19.45 4.84 38.75
CA LEU A 1167 18.10 5.31 38.49
C LEU A 1167 17.22 4.16 38.02
N LEU A 1168 16.12 3.96 38.72
CA LEU A 1168 15.08 2.98 38.42
C LEU A 1168 13.83 3.66 37.85
N PRO A 1169 12.92 2.92 37.18
CA PRO A 1169 11.66 3.47 36.71
C PRO A 1169 10.89 4.23 37.81
N GLY A 1170 10.56 5.49 37.54
CA GLY A 1170 9.89 6.40 38.47
C GLY A 1170 10.81 7.37 39.21
N ASP A 1171 12.13 7.14 39.21
CA ASP A 1171 13.09 8.02 39.89
C ASP A 1171 13.42 9.27 39.07
N CYS A 1172 13.71 10.37 39.76
CA CYS A 1172 14.17 11.63 39.17
C CYS A 1172 15.48 12.08 39.79
N LEU A 1173 16.48 12.33 38.95
CA LEU A 1173 17.77 12.90 39.33
C LEU A 1173 17.81 14.39 38.97
N PHE A 1174 18.09 15.24 39.95
CA PHE A 1174 18.48 16.62 39.71
C PHE A 1174 19.98 16.73 39.47
N ILE A 1175 20.32 17.32 38.33
CA ILE A 1175 21.68 17.61 37.88
C ILE A 1175 21.79 19.14 37.76
N PRO A 1176 22.52 19.81 38.66
CA PRO A 1176 22.73 21.25 38.58
C PRO A 1176 23.47 21.64 37.29
N SER A 1177 23.22 22.86 36.81
CA SER A 1177 23.94 23.45 35.69
C SER A 1177 25.47 23.37 35.92
N GLN A 1178 26.19 22.96 34.89
CA GLN A 1178 27.65 22.72 34.88
C GLN A 1178 28.15 21.57 35.79
N CYS A 1179 27.25 20.77 36.37
CA CYS A 1179 27.63 19.52 37.02
C CYS A 1179 28.06 18.51 35.95
N TRP A 1180 29.27 18.00 36.08
CA TRP A 1180 29.80 16.97 35.20
C TRP A 1180 29.11 15.65 35.49
N HIS A 1181 28.65 14.94 34.47
CA HIS A 1181 27.95 13.68 34.63
C HIS A 1181 28.26 12.70 33.49
N TYR A 1182 28.38 11.43 33.87
CA TYR A 1182 28.54 10.27 32.99
C TYR A 1182 27.31 9.39 33.14
N VAL A 1183 26.77 8.88 32.04
CA VAL A 1183 25.55 8.07 32.05
C VAL A 1183 25.76 6.79 31.26
N ARG A 1184 25.38 5.64 31.83
CA ARG A 1184 25.30 4.35 31.14
C ARG A 1184 23.94 3.70 31.32
N SER A 1185 23.31 3.27 30.24
CA SER A 1185 22.10 2.43 30.31
C SER A 1185 22.48 0.98 30.61
N LEU A 1186 21.90 0.41 31.66
CA LEU A 1186 22.15 -0.98 32.09
C LEU A 1186 21.27 -1.98 31.35
N SER A 1187 20.13 -1.50 30.84
CA SER A 1187 19.18 -2.23 30.01
C SER A 1187 18.76 -1.36 28.83
N THR A 1188 17.93 -1.89 27.93
CA THR A 1188 17.11 -1.02 27.09
C THR A 1188 16.39 -0.02 27.99
N SER A 1189 16.52 1.26 27.67
CA SER A 1189 16.19 2.34 28.60
C SER A 1189 15.47 3.48 27.88
N VAL A 1190 14.49 4.06 28.58
CA VAL A 1190 13.83 5.30 28.21
C VAL A 1190 13.88 6.27 29.38
N SER A 1191 14.35 7.49 29.12
CA SER A 1191 14.41 8.57 30.10
C SER A 1191 13.93 9.87 29.47
N ILE A 1192 13.45 10.78 30.30
CA ILE A 1192 13.06 12.14 29.91
C ILE A 1192 13.89 13.15 30.69
N ASN A 1193 14.40 14.17 30.01
CA ASN A 1193 15.05 15.30 30.65
C ASN A 1193 14.13 16.53 30.60
N TYR A 1194 14.19 17.34 31.65
CA TYR A 1194 13.61 18.67 31.69
C TYR A 1194 14.73 19.66 31.96
N TRP A 1195 15.01 20.53 30.99
CA TRP A 1195 16.04 21.56 31.09
C TRP A 1195 15.39 22.91 31.39
N PHE A 1196 15.90 23.59 32.42
CA PHE A 1196 15.38 24.88 32.89
C PHE A 1196 16.28 26.04 32.49
#